data_AF-A0A094CBV5-F1
#
_entry.id   AF-A0A094CBV5-F1
#
_cell.length_a   1.000
_cell.length_b   1.000
_cell.length_c   1.000
_cell.angle_alpha   90.00
_cell.angle_beta   90.00
_cell.angle_gamma   90.00
#
_symmetry.space_group_name_H-M   'P 1'
#
loop_
_entity.id
_entity.type
_entity.pdbx_description
1 polymer ?
#
loop_
_entity_poly.entity_id
_entity_poly.type
_entity_poly.pdbx_seq_one_letter_code
_entity_poly.pdbx_strand_id
1 'polypeptide(L)'
;MAVIPNTQRALKVKGAGQVELVSQCIVPQPGDDEILVRVKHVALNPVDWKSVDLSPAIEATWGCDFSGVVVKIGRRVGEVFSIGDAVCGAALGNNHDDKENGAFADFVVVASNLVFKVPLGMSSQQASTLGIGLSTVGLALNHTLGLPLPQASGVLPISPDRPHILIYGGATATGTLAIQMARLSGFSPVVTCSPRSFDLVKSLGAIETFDYHSPTCGIDIQTYTSNSLQYAMDCITDTRSMSTCYAAIGRSGGKYVSLDPFPIRGHTRRNVKPLSIVAFTMYGKAMSKPYKREARPQDRKFAEVWYKNAQKLLDLGEVTPHPHTENDGGLLGVIEGADRGRKGQAMGVKLVYSVLNSIINANRMVSYADSAMTATAQELPDVSICQPESLDSPHSPNMAQLSSWTVTLGSLAILLFLCKTIYNRAYYITQRNARGCGAIKKYRNYDPILGLDFVLAMKKALNENHWLPWQKEIFRAQNAKTFEANFFGSRMIYSSEVENMKAMSTSHWKEFGLQPIRYDNGVSQPFAGPGFLDTSTEFLFGESLSSLVNPEKAEVAWAMVEVMRGIRVRLQMSKLLFLHHDQKWLDAVALVHNFIDSHIETTFGQLEQKKSAGEDTKTSLGQERTDLLWDMAQQLPDKLALRSQILAVFVPSNDTTSIHIANIFFALARHPHAWAKCRAEVLALGSAPLTFEILRGLKYVNWVINETHRLYPNGIQMVRICTKDTTLPVGGGPDGKKPIYIQKGDIVHCNRYLMHRDPDTWGPDAENFRPERWEDIRPLWRFVPFGGGPRICPAHILVATEASYVLVRFVQRFKYIEPRDEKPYTAVMRIGPSNVNGVKIGLATD
;
A
#
# COMPACT_ATOMS: atom_id res chain seq x y z
N MET A 1 -19.20 42.52 21.42
CA MET A 1 -18.48 41.52 20.60
C MET A 1 -17.52 40.78 21.50
N ALA A 2 -17.45 39.45 21.41
CA ALA A 2 -16.40 38.71 22.12
C ALA A 2 -15.04 39.11 21.54
N VAL A 3 -14.05 39.37 22.40
CA VAL A 3 -12.67 39.66 21.97
C VAL A 3 -12.14 38.44 21.23
N ILE A 4 -11.71 38.62 19.98
CA ILE A 4 -11.07 37.56 19.20
C ILE A 4 -9.61 37.46 19.67
N PRO A 5 -9.14 36.31 20.17
CA PRO A 5 -7.77 36.16 20.63
C PRO A 5 -6.78 36.18 19.46
N ASN A 6 -5.52 36.48 19.75
CA ASN A 6 -4.44 36.39 18.75
C ASN A 6 -4.03 34.94 18.47
N THR A 7 -4.25 34.04 19.43
CA THR A 7 -3.92 32.61 19.32
C THR A 7 -5.12 31.72 19.60
N GLN A 8 -5.05 30.48 19.12
CA GLN A 8 -6.06 29.44 19.24
C GLN A 8 -5.43 28.06 19.37
N ARG A 9 -6.25 27.08 19.77
CA ARG A 9 -5.88 25.67 19.69
C ARG A 9 -6.26 25.12 18.31
N ALA A 10 -5.37 24.31 17.75
CA ALA A 10 -5.58 23.67 16.46
C ALA A 10 -4.87 22.32 16.38
N LEU A 11 -5.46 21.38 15.65
CA LEU A 11 -4.76 20.15 15.28
C LEU A 11 -3.82 20.44 14.12
N LYS A 12 -2.51 20.28 14.34
CA LYS A 12 -1.43 20.53 13.39
C LYS A 12 -0.81 19.25 12.87
N VAL A 13 -0.63 19.16 11.57
CA VAL A 13 0.02 18.02 10.91
C VAL A 13 1.52 18.05 11.19
N LYS A 14 2.07 16.97 11.74
CA LYS A 14 3.50 16.83 12.10
C LYS A 14 4.26 15.87 11.19
N GLY A 15 3.55 15.05 10.43
CA GLY A 15 4.13 14.01 9.59
C GLY A 15 3.06 13.13 8.96
N ALA A 16 3.49 12.13 8.19
CA ALA A 16 2.57 11.18 7.57
C ALA A 16 1.78 10.41 8.65
N GLY A 17 0.46 10.60 8.66
CA GLY A 17 -0.44 10.05 9.68
C GLY A 17 -0.24 10.61 11.09
N GLN A 18 0.53 11.68 11.27
CA GLN A 18 0.85 12.27 12.57
C GLN A 18 0.25 13.67 12.69
N VAL A 19 -0.59 13.85 13.70
CA VAL A 19 -1.24 15.13 14.02
C VAL A 19 -1.15 15.36 15.53
N GLU A 20 -0.97 16.61 15.94
CA GLU A 20 -0.84 17.01 17.33
C GLU A 20 -1.74 18.21 17.63
N LEU A 21 -2.32 18.26 18.83
CA LEU A 21 -2.99 19.47 19.30
C LEU A 21 -1.95 20.49 19.75
N VAL A 22 -1.90 21.62 19.06
CA VAL A 22 -1.05 22.76 19.41
C VAL A 22 -1.92 23.85 20.02
N SER A 23 -1.55 24.31 21.22
CA SER A 23 -2.38 25.23 22.02
C SER A 23 -2.23 26.71 21.66
N GLN A 24 -1.22 27.08 20.88
CA GLN A 24 -0.87 28.47 20.55
C GLN A 24 -0.59 28.62 19.05
N CYS A 25 -1.62 28.37 18.23
CA CYS A 25 -1.60 28.66 16.79
C CYS A 25 -2.16 30.04 16.51
N ILE A 26 -1.73 30.68 15.42
CA ILE A 26 -2.29 31.97 14.98
C ILE A 26 -3.76 31.79 14.61
N VAL A 27 -4.60 32.77 14.99
CA VAL A 27 -5.98 32.86 14.50
C VAL A 27 -5.97 33.41 13.07
N PRO A 28 -6.44 32.66 12.06
CA PRO A 28 -6.44 33.11 10.68
C PRO A 28 -7.32 34.35 10.52
N GLN A 29 -6.90 35.27 9.66
CA GLN A 29 -7.64 36.50 9.41
C GLN A 29 -8.47 36.36 8.13
N PRO A 30 -9.78 36.67 8.17
CA PRO A 30 -10.60 36.60 6.97
C PRO A 30 -10.21 37.71 5.99
N GLY A 31 -10.13 37.37 4.71
CA GLY A 31 -10.08 38.34 3.62
C GLY A 31 -11.41 39.09 3.42
N ASP A 32 -11.45 39.96 2.42
CA ASP A 32 -12.59 40.85 2.18
C ASP A 32 -13.92 40.13 1.88
N ASP A 33 -13.87 38.94 1.26
CA ASP A 33 -15.05 38.13 0.88
C ASP A 33 -15.25 36.90 1.79
N GLU A 34 -14.53 36.85 2.91
CA GLU A 34 -14.48 35.70 3.81
C GLU A 34 -15.08 36.04 5.18
N ILE A 35 -15.41 35.01 5.93
CA ILE A 35 -15.89 35.12 7.31
C ILE A 35 -14.99 34.31 8.23
N LEU A 36 -14.81 34.80 9.45
CA LEU A 36 -14.20 34.05 10.55
C LEU A 36 -15.32 33.44 11.39
N VAL A 37 -15.23 32.13 11.60
CA VAL A 37 -16.21 31.36 12.36
C VAL A 37 -15.54 30.81 13.60
N ARG A 38 -16.17 31.03 14.77
CA ARG A 38 -15.82 30.31 16.00
C ARG A 38 -16.47 28.93 15.97
N VAL A 39 -15.65 27.89 15.94
CA VAL A 39 -16.10 26.51 15.75
C VAL A 39 -16.79 25.99 17.02
N LYS A 40 -17.97 25.38 16.84
CA LYS A 40 -18.72 24.68 17.89
C LYS A 40 -18.48 23.18 17.82
N HIS A 41 -18.70 22.60 16.64
CA HIS A 41 -18.53 21.17 16.38
C HIS A 41 -17.78 20.93 15.09
N VAL A 42 -17.06 19.82 15.04
CA VAL A 42 -16.39 19.32 13.84
C VAL A 42 -16.86 17.92 13.55
N ALA A 43 -16.77 17.50 12.28
CA ALA A 43 -17.11 16.15 11.86
C ALA A 43 -16.00 15.53 11.02
N LEU A 44 -15.70 14.25 11.26
CA LEU A 44 -14.69 13.52 10.51
C LEU A 44 -15.20 13.03 9.17
N ASN A 45 -14.32 13.11 8.18
CA ASN A 45 -14.48 12.59 6.83
C ASN A 45 -13.28 11.72 6.44
N PRO A 46 -13.45 10.75 5.52
CA PRO A 46 -12.33 9.95 5.04
C PRO A 46 -11.16 10.73 4.47
N VAL A 47 -11.42 11.90 3.88
CA VAL A 47 -10.37 12.78 3.36
C VAL A 47 -9.43 13.25 4.47
N ASP A 48 -9.91 13.44 5.71
CA ASP A 48 -9.11 13.98 6.81
C ASP A 48 -7.90 13.09 7.11
N TRP A 49 -8.10 11.77 7.26
CA TRP A 49 -6.98 10.86 7.49
C TRP A 49 -6.23 10.48 6.20
N LYS A 50 -6.95 10.32 5.06
CA LYS A 50 -6.32 10.00 3.78
C LYS A 50 -5.33 11.09 3.35
N SER A 51 -5.68 12.37 3.50
CA SER A 51 -4.82 13.48 3.06
C SER A 51 -3.54 13.55 3.90
N VAL A 52 -3.63 13.37 5.21
CA VAL A 52 -2.46 13.38 6.12
C VAL A 52 -1.57 12.16 5.91
N ASP A 53 -2.13 10.99 5.57
CA ASP A 53 -1.35 9.78 5.29
C ASP A 53 -0.62 9.86 3.95
N LEU A 54 -1.30 10.37 2.91
CA LEU A 54 -0.79 10.38 1.53
C LEU A 54 0.00 11.65 1.20
N SER A 55 -0.26 12.75 1.92
CA SER A 55 0.33 14.07 1.69
C SER A 55 0.28 14.99 2.91
N PRO A 56 1.12 14.73 3.91
CA PRO A 56 1.18 15.62 5.05
C PRO A 56 1.72 17.00 4.64
N ALA A 57 0.94 18.04 4.86
CA ALA A 57 1.37 19.43 4.81
C ALA A 57 1.88 19.81 6.21
N ILE A 58 3.20 19.67 6.44
CA ILE A 58 3.80 19.86 7.76
C ILE A 58 3.51 21.28 8.29
N GLU A 59 3.04 21.33 9.54
CA GLU A 59 2.52 22.48 10.28
C GLU A 59 1.17 23.05 9.79
N ALA A 60 0.51 22.42 8.82
CA ALA A 60 -0.82 22.85 8.40
C ALA A 60 -1.90 22.49 9.43
N THR A 61 -2.90 23.36 9.57
CA THR A 61 -4.11 23.07 10.36
C THR A 61 -4.95 22.01 9.66
N TRP A 62 -5.45 21.04 10.43
CA TRP A 62 -6.16 19.87 9.93
C TRP A 62 -7.69 20.08 9.84
N GLY A 63 -8.36 19.16 9.14
CA GLY A 63 -9.82 19.00 9.18
C GLY A 63 -10.61 19.77 8.14
N CYS A 64 -11.70 19.14 7.67
CA CYS A 64 -12.60 19.71 6.68
C CYS A 64 -13.87 20.32 7.28
N ASP A 65 -14.69 19.56 8.00
CA ASP A 65 -16.06 20.00 8.32
C ASP A 65 -16.19 20.66 9.68
N PHE A 66 -17.01 21.72 9.72
CA PHE A 66 -17.36 22.44 10.94
C PHE A 66 -18.81 22.92 10.96
N SER A 67 -19.30 23.21 12.16
CA SER A 67 -20.38 24.16 12.42
C SER A 67 -19.96 25.13 13.52
N GLY A 68 -20.46 26.35 13.48
CA GLY A 68 -20.01 27.41 14.38
C GLY A 68 -20.83 28.69 14.27
N VAL A 69 -20.26 29.77 14.80
CA VAL A 69 -20.88 31.10 14.81
C VAL A 69 -19.95 32.11 14.17
N VAL A 70 -20.47 32.97 13.30
CA VAL A 70 -19.71 34.06 12.67
C VAL A 70 -19.28 35.07 13.73
N VAL A 71 -17.98 35.36 13.80
CA VAL A 71 -17.41 36.31 14.79
C VAL A 71 -16.73 37.51 14.14
N LYS A 72 -16.36 37.41 12.86
CA LYS A 72 -15.81 38.52 12.06
C LYS A 72 -16.19 38.32 10.59
N ILE A 73 -16.46 39.42 9.89
CA ILE A 73 -16.82 39.42 8.48
C ILE A 73 -15.84 40.30 7.70
N GLY A 74 -15.51 39.88 6.48
CA GLY A 74 -14.79 40.69 5.51
C GLY A 74 -15.62 41.89 5.04
N ARG A 75 -14.94 42.90 4.49
CA ARG A 75 -15.54 44.20 4.11
C ARG A 75 -16.69 44.08 3.10
N ARG A 76 -16.67 43.05 2.24
CA ARG A 76 -17.65 42.84 1.17
C ARG A 76 -18.76 41.84 1.51
N VAL A 77 -18.82 41.34 2.74
CA VAL A 77 -19.75 40.28 3.14
C VAL A 77 -21.08 40.80 3.72
N GLY A 78 -21.12 42.05 4.17
CA GLY A 78 -22.14 42.59 5.09
C GLY A 78 -23.62 42.48 4.71
N GLU A 79 -23.94 42.11 3.47
CA GLU A 79 -25.32 41.89 3.01
C GLU A 79 -25.80 40.44 3.19
N VAL A 80 -24.89 39.46 3.31
CA VAL A 80 -25.22 38.02 3.32
C VAL A 80 -25.12 37.42 4.72
N PHE A 81 -24.10 37.80 5.50
CA PHE A 81 -23.86 37.29 6.85
C PHE A 81 -23.70 38.40 7.87
N SER A 82 -24.26 38.17 9.05
CA SER A 82 -24.07 39.01 10.23
C SER A 82 -23.21 38.30 11.28
N ILE A 83 -22.48 39.07 12.09
CA ILE A 83 -21.84 38.53 13.29
C ILE A 83 -22.93 37.94 14.19
N GLY A 84 -22.73 36.70 14.63
CA GLY A 84 -23.72 35.93 15.40
C GLY A 84 -24.47 34.88 14.60
N ASP A 85 -24.42 34.91 13.26
CA ASP A 85 -25.05 33.90 12.43
C ASP A 85 -24.46 32.50 12.70
N ALA A 86 -25.34 31.50 12.84
CA ALA A 86 -24.93 30.10 12.92
C ALA A 86 -24.68 29.56 11.51
N VAL A 87 -23.50 28.98 11.29
CA VAL A 87 -23.06 28.51 9.97
C VAL A 87 -22.42 27.13 10.03
N CYS A 88 -22.47 26.40 8.92
CA CYS A 88 -21.72 25.17 8.72
C CYS A 88 -21.13 25.09 7.31
N GLY A 89 -20.02 24.39 7.16
CA GLY A 89 -19.33 24.29 5.89
C GLY A 89 -18.12 23.39 5.95
N ALA A 90 -17.29 23.49 4.91
CA ALA A 90 -16.01 22.81 4.82
C ALA A 90 -14.89 23.83 4.62
N ALA A 91 -13.72 23.53 5.18
CA ALA A 91 -12.45 24.16 4.87
C ALA A 91 -11.53 23.16 4.15
N LEU A 92 -10.50 23.67 3.46
CA LEU A 92 -9.42 22.84 2.95
C LEU A 92 -8.39 22.64 4.09
N GLY A 93 -8.59 21.62 4.92
CA GLY A 93 -7.60 21.23 5.93
C GLY A 93 -6.38 20.54 5.30
N ASN A 94 -5.26 20.52 6.03
CA ASN A 94 -3.98 19.97 5.54
C ASN A 94 -3.54 20.64 4.21
N ASN A 95 -3.69 21.96 4.15
CA ASN A 95 -3.36 22.76 2.98
C ASN A 95 -1.87 23.16 3.00
N HIS A 96 -1.15 22.89 1.92
CA HIS A 96 0.27 23.28 1.79
C HIS A 96 0.45 24.78 1.60
N ASP A 97 -0.54 25.44 1.01
CA ASP A 97 -0.47 26.85 0.61
C ASP A 97 -1.00 27.81 1.69
N ASP A 98 -1.87 27.31 2.58
CA ASP A 98 -2.40 28.04 3.74
C ASP A 98 -2.35 27.13 4.97
N LYS A 99 -1.23 27.20 5.70
CA LYS A 99 -0.97 26.32 6.85
C LYS A 99 -1.75 26.73 8.09
N GLU A 100 -2.29 27.93 8.15
CA GLU A 100 -2.93 28.46 9.36
C GLU A 100 -4.40 28.05 9.45
N ASN A 101 -5.05 27.83 8.31
CA ASN A 101 -6.48 27.57 8.24
C ASN A 101 -6.85 26.08 8.09
N GLY A 102 -7.93 25.67 8.74
CA GLY A 102 -8.48 24.32 8.73
C GLY A 102 -9.57 24.18 9.81
N ALA A 103 -10.49 23.22 9.65
CA ALA A 103 -11.69 23.17 10.50
C ALA A 103 -11.46 22.63 11.92
N PHE A 104 -10.41 21.84 12.15
CA PHE A 104 -10.13 21.26 13.46
C PHE A 104 -9.30 22.21 14.34
N ALA A 105 -9.89 23.37 14.59
CA ALA A 105 -9.35 24.47 15.39
C ALA A 105 -10.47 25.22 16.11
N ASP A 106 -10.14 26.14 17.02
CA ASP A 106 -11.14 26.99 17.68
C ASP A 106 -11.80 27.98 16.70
N PHE A 107 -11.08 28.40 15.66
CA PHE A 107 -11.53 29.32 14.62
C PHE A 107 -11.11 28.86 13.22
N VAL A 108 -11.99 29.09 12.24
CA VAL A 108 -11.77 28.76 10.83
C VAL A 108 -12.24 29.90 9.93
N VAL A 109 -11.50 30.16 8.86
CA VAL A 109 -11.88 31.12 7.80
C VAL A 109 -12.46 30.38 6.61
N VAL A 110 -13.58 30.88 6.08
CA VAL A 110 -14.20 30.34 4.85
C VAL A 110 -14.72 31.46 3.96
N ALA A 111 -14.80 31.17 2.66
CA ALA A 111 -15.45 32.05 1.69
C ALA A 111 -16.95 32.17 2.00
N SER A 112 -17.45 33.41 2.10
CA SER A 112 -18.85 33.68 2.45
C SER A 112 -19.85 33.05 1.47
N ASN A 113 -19.48 32.84 0.21
CA ASN A 113 -20.35 32.23 -0.79
C ASN A 113 -20.28 30.70 -0.87
N LEU A 114 -19.42 30.05 -0.07
CA LEU A 114 -19.29 28.58 0.03
C LEU A 114 -19.46 28.08 1.47
N VAL A 115 -20.42 28.68 2.19
CA VAL A 115 -20.81 28.28 3.55
C VAL A 115 -22.33 28.34 3.66
N PHE A 116 -22.92 27.45 4.46
CA PHE A 116 -24.36 27.40 4.68
C PHE A 116 -24.74 28.08 5.99
N LYS A 117 -25.86 28.78 6.01
CA LYS A 117 -26.54 29.15 7.27
C LYS A 117 -27.20 27.89 7.83
N VAL A 118 -27.06 27.70 9.14
CA VAL A 118 -27.72 26.59 9.83
C VAL A 118 -29.21 26.91 9.97
N PRO A 119 -30.12 26.09 9.41
CA PRO A 119 -31.56 26.31 9.52
C PRO A 119 -32.04 26.28 10.97
N LEU A 120 -33.13 27.00 11.25
CA LEU A 120 -33.76 26.99 12.57
C LEU A 120 -34.21 25.56 12.92
N GLY A 121 -33.80 25.07 14.10
CA GLY A 121 -34.13 23.71 14.57
C GLY A 121 -33.10 22.64 14.22
N MET A 122 -32.10 22.93 13.39
CA MET A 122 -30.97 22.02 13.16
C MET A 122 -29.91 22.21 14.26
N SER A 123 -29.49 21.12 14.90
CA SER A 123 -28.43 21.20 15.91
C SER A 123 -27.07 21.47 15.26
N SER A 124 -26.13 22.05 16.02
CA SER A 124 -24.76 22.24 15.52
C SER A 124 -24.06 20.92 15.18
N GLN A 125 -24.39 19.84 15.89
CA GLN A 125 -23.87 18.50 15.62
C GLN A 125 -24.35 17.97 14.28
N GLN A 126 -25.65 18.14 13.98
CA GLN A 126 -26.21 17.78 12.68
C GLN A 126 -25.59 18.64 11.57
N ALA A 127 -25.50 19.95 11.78
CA ALA A 127 -24.98 20.88 10.80
C ALA A 127 -23.52 20.61 10.43
N SER A 128 -22.66 20.20 11.38
CA SER A 128 -21.26 19.87 11.09
C SER A 128 -21.12 18.65 10.18
N THR A 129 -22.17 17.84 9.99
CA THR A 129 -22.11 16.68 9.10
C THR A 129 -22.29 17.00 7.61
N LEU A 130 -22.77 18.21 7.28
CA LEU A 130 -23.22 18.56 5.93
C LEU A 130 -22.10 19.05 5.01
N GLY A 131 -21.10 19.76 5.56
CA GLY A 131 -20.09 20.54 4.84
C GLY A 131 -19.61 19.95 3.51
N ILE A 132 -18.52 19.18 3.54
CA ILE A 132 -17.89 18.63 2.33
C ILE A 132 -18.80 17.62 1.64
N GLY A 133 -19.74 17.01 2.37
CA GLY A 133 -20.71 16.06 1.84
C GLY A 133 -21.61 16.67 0.78
N LEU A 134 -22.27 17.79 1.09
CA LEU A 134 -23.13 18.51 0.14
C LEU A 134 -22.34 19.04 -1.06
N SER A 135 -21.15 19.57 -0.82
CA SER A 135 -20.21 20.01 -1.87
C SER A 135 -19.86 18.88 -2.84
N THR A 136 -19.53 17.71 -2.29
CA THR A 136 -19.16 16.51 -3.04
C THR A 136 -20.32 16.02 -3.92
N VAL A 137 -21.53 15.97 -3.37
CA VAL A 137 -22.71 15.48 -4.09
C VAL A 137 -23.09 16.40 -5.24
N GLY A 138 -23.13 17.72 -5.03
CA GLY A 138 -23.43 18.68 -6.10
C GLY A 138 -22.42 18.60 -7.26
N LEU A 139 -21.13 18.51 -6.92
CA LEU A 139 -20.06 18.39 -7.92
C LEU A 139 -20.14 17.05 -8.68
N ALA A 140 -20.45 15.94 -8.00
CA ALA A 140 -20.54 14.62 -8.62
C ALA A 140 -21.78 14.49 -9.51
N LEU A 141 -22.97 14.74 -8.96
CA LEU A 141 -24.24 14.51 -9.63
C LEU A 141 -24.54 15.62 -10.67
N ASN A 142 -24.59 16.86 -10.23
CA ASN A 142 -25.13 17.93 -11.07
C ASN A 142 -24.07 18.50 -12.03
N HIS A 143 -22.84 18.70 -11.56
CA HIS A 143 -21.77 19.24 -12.42
C HIS A 143 -21.11 18.17 -13.30
N THR A 144 -20.67 17.06 -12.71
CA THR A 144 -19.82 16.08 -13.41
C THR A 144 -20.62 15.08 -14.23
N LEU A 145 -21.65 14.47 -13.64
CA LEU A 145 -22.58 13.60 -14.40
C LEU A 145 -23.52 14.42 -15.29
N GLY A 146 -23.84 15.66 -14.90
CA GLY A 146 -24.68 16.58 -15.65
C GLY A 146 -26.17 16.45 -15.34
N LEU A 147 -26.53 16.04 -14.12
CA LEU A 147 -27.93 15.96 -13.70
C LEU A 147 -28.51 17.37 -13.50
N PRO A 148 -29.82 17.59 -13.74
CA PRO A 148 -30.50 18.84 -13.44
C PRO A 148 -30.33 19.23 -11.97
N LEU A 149 -30.27 20.51 -11.65
CA LEU A 149 -30.23 20.95 -10.25
C LEU A 149 -31.47 20.45 -9.49
N PRO A 150 -31.33 20.05 -8.21
CA PRO A 150 -32.45 19.62 -7.41
C PRO A 150 -33.50 20.74 -7.30
N GLN A 151 -34.77 20.38 -7.48
CA GLN A 151 -35.89 21.31 -7.42
C GLN A 151 -36.51 21.29 -6.03
N ALA A 152 -36.64 22.48 -5.44
CA ALA A 152 -37.42 22.67 -4.22
C ALA A 152 -38.89 22.39 -4.53
N SER A 153 -39.39 21.26 -4.09
CA SER A 153 -40.76 20.82 -4.31
C SER A 153 -41.03 19.73 -3.31
N GLY A 154 -41.83 20.06 -2.28
CA GLY A 154 -42.06 19.20 -1.12
C GLY A 154 -42.20 17.75 -1.54
N VAL A 155 -41.18 16.96 -1.19
CA VAL A 155 -41.07 15.52 -1.40
C VAL A 155 -41.61 15.05 -2.78
N LEU A 156 -40.82 15.19 -3.84
CA LEU A 156 -41.14 14.55 -5.12
C LEU A 156 -41.47 13.06 -4.91
N PRO A 157 -42.65 12.57 -5.34
CA PRO A 157 -43.03 11.18 -5.10
C PRO A 157 -42.01 10.23 -5.74
N ILE A 158 -41.72 9.14 -5.04
CA ILE A 158 -40.90 8.05 -5.57
C ILE A 158 -41.69 7.44 -6.73
N SER A 159 -41.11 7.43 -7.94
CA SER A 159 -41.77 6.92 -9.15
C SER A 159 -40.83 5.99 -9.91
N PRO A 160 -41.25 4.77 -10.26
CA PRO A 160 -40.44 3.85 -11.07
C PRO A 160 -40.27 4.33 -12.52
N ASP A 161 -41.08 5.28 -12.98
CA ASP A 161 -41.06 5.78 -14.36
C ASP A 161 -39.95 6.79 -14.62
N ARG A 162 -39.25 7.24 -13.57
CA ARG A 162 -38.12 8.15 -13.67
C ARG A 162 -36.83 7.40 -14.06
N PRO A 163 -35.88 8.09 -14.71
CA PRO A 163 -34.59 7.48 -15.03
C PRO A 163 -33.87 7.01 -13.77
N HIS A 164 -33.33 5.80 -13.81
CA HIS A 164 -32.57 5.22 -12.72
C HIS A 164 -31.15 5.81 -12.64
N ILE A 165 -30.64 5.92 -11.41
CA ILE A 165 -29.22 6.19 -11.12
C ILE A 165 -28.75 5.24 -10.02
N LEU A 166 -27.56 4.69 -10.18
CA LEU A 166 -26.95 3.86 -9.17
C LEU A 166 -26.14 4.71 -8.19
N ILE A 167 -26.43 4.60 -6.90
CA ILE A 167 -25.60 5.11 -5.81
C ILE A 167 -24.94 3.91 -5.11
N TYR A 168 -23.68 3.63 -5.46
CA TYR A 168 -22.94 2.53 -4.86
C TYR A 168 -22.35 2.96 -3.52
N GLY A 169 -22.62 2.20 -2.46
CA GLY A 169 -22.24 2.57 -1.08
C GLY A 169 -23.15 3.64 -0.49
N GLY A 170 -24.46 3.56 -0.72
CA GLY A 170 -25.42 4.60 -0.36
C GLY A 170 -25.62 4.82 1.15
N ALA A 171 -25.16 3.89 2.00
CA ALA A 171 -25.17 4.06 3.46
C ALA A 171 -23.96 4.86 4.00
N THR A 172 -23.07 5.35 3.13
CA THR A 172 -22.02 6.30 3.52
C THR A 172 -22.60 7.70 3.75
N ALA A 173 -21.89 8.58 4.46
CA ALA A 173 -22.33 9.96 4.68
C ALA A 173 -22.64 10.68 3.35
N THR A 174 -21.72 10.60 2.38
CA THR A 174 -21.95 11.13 1.02
C THR A 174 -23.10 10.42 0.31
N GLY A 175 -23.19 9.09 0.42
CA GLY A 175 -24.25 8.29 -0.20
C GLY A 175 -25.65 8.70 0.25
N THR A 176 -25.85 8.93 1.55
CA THR A 176 -27.16 9.35 2.09
C THR A 176 -27.61 10.73 1.59
N LEU A 177 -26.67 11.64 1.35
CA LEU A 177 -26.96 12.93 0.73
C LEU A 177 -27.20 12.76 -0.79
N ALA A 178 -26.42 11.90 -1.45
CA ALA A 178 -26.54 11.62 -2.89
C ALA A 178 -27.91 11.04 -3.28
N ILE A 179 -28.47 10.15 -2.45
CA ILE A 179 -29.81 9.58 -2.68
C ILE A 179 -30.87 10.69 -2.73
N GLN A 180 -30.85 11.58 -1.73
CA GLN A 180 -31.81 12.69 -1.63
C GLN A 180 -31.65 13.66 -2.80
N MET A 181 -30.41 14.05 -3.14
CA MET A 181 -30.15 14.97 -4.25
C MET A 181 -30.49 14.38 -5.60
N ALA A 182 -30.22 13.10 -5.84
CA ALA A 182 -30.61 12.40 -7.06
C ALA A 182 -32.14 12.38 -7.22
N ARG A 183 -32.87 12.07 -6.14
CA ARG A 183 -34.34 12.09 -6.13
C ARG A 183 -34.90 13.48 -6.44
N LEU A 184 -34.38 14.51 -5.77
CA LEU A 184 -34.78 15.91 -5.98
C LEU A 184 -34.37 16.44 -7.35
N SER A 185 -33.38 15.81 -8.01
CA SER A 185 -32.98 16.07 -9.40
C SER A 185 -33.83 15.29 -10.44
N GLY A 186 -34.88 14.58 -9.98
CA GLY A 186 -35.83 13.87 -10.86
C GLY A 186 -35.43 12.43 -11.22
N PHE A 187 -34.51 11.81 -10.50
CA PHE A 187 -34.08 10.42 -10.73
C PHE A 187 -34.66 9.46 -9.70
N SER A 188 -34.61 8.16 -10.01
CA SER A 188 -34.94 7.05 -9.09
C SER A 188 -33.67 6.34 -8.63
N PRO A 189 -33.18 6.62 -7.40
CA PRO A 189 -31.93 6.05 -6.91
C PRO A 189 -32.06 4.56 -6.60
N VAL A 190 -31.31 3.73 -7.32
CA VAL A 190 -31.03 2.33 -6.95
C VAL A 190 -29.76 2.33 -6.11
N VAL A 191 -29.78 1.66 -4.96
CA VAL A 191 -28.72 1.82 -3.95
C VAL A 191 -28.07 0.49 -3.62
N THR A 192 -26.74 0.49 -3.46
CA THR A 192 -26.04 -0.64 -2.84
C THR A 192 -25.55 -0.30 -1.43
N CYS A 193 -25.77 -1.19 -0.48
CA CYS A 193 -25.23 -1.12 0.88
C CYS A 193 -25.35 -2.49 1.57
N SER A 194 -24.85 -2.62 2.80
CA SER A 194 -25.10 -3.82 3.59
C SER A 194 -26.58 -3.86 4.03
N PRO A 195 -27.22 -5.05 4.15
CA PRO A 195 -28.65 -5.18 4.45
C PRO A 195 -29.14 -4.41 5.69
N ARG A 196 -28.30 -4.33 6.73
CA ARG A 196 -28.59 -3.56 7.97
C ARG A 196 -28.89 -2.08 7.75
N SER A 197 -28.60 -1.53 6.56
CA SER A 197 -28.79 -0.12 6.22
C SER A 197 -29.86 0.09 5.14
N PHE A 198 -30.60 -0.95 4.75
CA PHE A 198 -31.66 -0.84 3.73
C PHE A 198 -32.76 0.13 4.15
N ASP A 199 -33.25 0.03 5.38
CA ASP A 199 -34.32 0.91 5.89
C ASP A 199 -33.89 2.38 5.89
N LEU A 200 -32.65 2.65 6.29
CA LEU A 200 -32.07 3.99 6.26
C LEU A 200 -32.09 4.55 4.83
N VAL A 201 -31.53 3.84 3.85
CA VAL A 201 -31.44 4.37 2.49
C VAL A 201 -32.80 4.45 1.78
N LYS A 202 -33.74 3.55 2.10
CA LYS A 202 -35.13 3.62 1.62
C LYS A 202 -35.86 4.84 2.19
N SER A 203 -35.69 5.13 3.47
CA SER A 203 -36.28 6.34 4.09
C SER A 203 -35.80 7.65 3.44
N LEU A 204 -34.60 7.63 2.86
CA LEU A 204 -34.00 8.79 2.17
C LEU A 204 -34.39 8.89 0.69
N GLY A 205 -35.09 7.89 0.14
CA GLY A 205 -35.62 7.92 -1.23
C GLY A 205 -35.01 6.92 -2.20
N ALA A 206 -34.32 5.86 -1.74
CA ALA A 206 -33.96 4.74 -2.60
C ALA A 206 -35.22 4.02 -3.10
N ILE A 207 -35.34 3.81 -4.42
CA ILE A 207 -36.45 3.01 -5.00
C ILE A 207 -36.23 1.52 -4.74
N GLU A 208 -34.96 1.07 -4.76
CA GLU A 208 -34.59 -0.30 -4.48
C GLU A 208 -33.18 -0.39 -3.89
N THR A 209 -32.94 -1.45 -3.11
CA THR A 209 -31.69 -1.70 -2.38
C THR A 209 -31.11 -3.07 -2.69
N PHE A 210 -29.80 -3.11 -2.94
CA PHE A 210 -29.07 -4.34 -3.24
C PHE A 210 -27.90 -4.53 -2.27
N ASP A 211 -27.70 -5.78 -1.84
CA ASP A 211 -26.51 -6.13 -1.05
C ASP A 211 -25.28 -6.17 -1.96
N TYR A 212 -24.33 -5.25 -1.76
CA TYR A 212 -23.10 -5.23 -2.54
C TYR A 212 -22.22 -6.47 -2.28
N HIS A 213 -22.48 -7.23 -1.21
CA HIS A 213 -21.78 -8.48 -0.94
C HIS A 213 -22.18 -9.58 -1.93
N SER A 214 -23.37 -9.49 -2.54
CA SER A 214 -23.83 -10.44 -3.54
C SER A 214 -22.89 -10.47 -4.76
N PRO A 215 -22.49 -11.66 -5.25
CA PRO A 215 -21.66 -11.77 -6.44
C PRO A 215 -22.40 -11.35 -7.72
N THR A 216 -23.74 -11.37 -7.71
CA THR A 216 -24.59 -10.99 -8.84
C THR A 216 -25.10 -9.57 -8.75
N CYS A 217 -24.77 -8.81 -7.69
CA CYS A 217 -25.31 -7.48 -7.40
C CYS A 217 -25.43 -6.56 -8.63
N GLY A 218 -24.36 -6.44 -9.42
CA GLY A 218 -24.36 -5.61 -10.62
C GLY A 218 -25.30 -6.13 -11.72
N ILE A 219 -25.37 -7.44 -11.91
CA ILE A 219 -26.28 -8.10 -12.87
C ILE A 219 -27.73 -7.96 -12.41
N ASP A 220 -27.98 -8.07 -11.11
CA ASP A 220 -29.32 -7.92 -10.53
C ASP A 220 -29.83 -6.49 -10.72
N ILE A 221 -28.96 -5.48 -10.53
CA ILE A 221 -29.29 -4.07 -10.81
C ILE A 221 -29.50 -3.85 -12.32
N GLN A 222 -28.65 -4.42 -13.18
CA GLN A 222 -28.84 -4.34 -14.63
C GLN A 222 -30.19 -4.91 -15.04
N THR A 223 -30.59 -6.04 -14.46
CA THR A 223 -31.88 -6.70 -14.72
C THR A 223 -33.04 -5.85 -14.23
N TYR A 224 -32.98 -5.37 -12.97
CA TYR A 224 -33.99 -4.49 -12.38
C TYR A 224 -34.21 -3.22 -13.23
N THR A 225 -33.13 -2.61 -13.69
CA THR A 225 -33.17 -1.40 -14.52
C THR A 225 -33.43 -1.69 -16.00
N SER A 226 -33.82 -2.92 -16.36
CA SER A 226 -34.09 -3.33 -17.75
C SER A 226 -32.95 -3.00 -18.71
N ASN A 227 -31.71 -3.15 -18.23
CA ASN A 227 -30.47 -2.89 -18.96
C ASN A 227 -30.35 -1.45 -19.51
N SER A 228 -30.98 -0.49 -18.82
CA SER A 228 -31.10 0.91 -19.25
C SER A 228 -30.33 1.91 -18.38
N LEU A 229 -29.72 1.48 -17.28
CA LEU A 229 -28.99 2.37 -16.35
C LEU A 229 -27.86 3.12 -17.05
N GLN A 230 -27.87 4.46 -17.00
CA GLN A 230 -26.87 5.31 -17.65
C GLN A 230 -25.91 6.01 -16.68
N TYR A 231 -26.26 6.10 -15.40
CA TYR A 231 -25.51 6.88 -14.43
C TYR A 231 -25.18 6.03 -13.19
N ALA A 232 -23.93 6.07 -12.77
CA ALA A 232 -23.48 5.49 -11.51
C ALA A 232 -22.56 6.46 -10.76
N MET A 233 -22.84 6.66 -9.47
CA MET A 233 -21.98 7.36 -8.52
C MET A 233 -21.42 6.34 -7.53
N ASP A 234 -20.10 6.25 -7.45
CA ASP A 234 -19.38 5.31 -6.58
C ASP A 234 -18.78 6.03 -5.37
N CYS A 235 -19.35 5.80 -4.19
CA CYS A 235 -18.90 6.38 -2.93
C CYS A 235 -17.76 5.61 -2.24
N ILE A 236 -17.30 4.49 -2.83
CA ILE A 236 -16.25 3.61 -2.26
C ILE A 236 -14.96 3.67 -3.09
N THR A 237 -15.08 3.62 -4.41
CA THR A 237 -13.96 3.79 -5.37
C THR A 237 -12.83 2.77 -5.19
N ASP A 238 -13.18 1.49 -5.27
CA ASP A 238 -12.23 0.38 -5.36
C ASP A 238 -12.50 -0.46 -6.62
N THR A 239 -11.74 -1.54 -6.81
CA THR A 239 -11.90 -2.39 -8.01
C THR A 239 -13.25 -3.13 -8.00
N ARG A 240 -13.78 -3.50 -6.83
CA ARG A 240 -15.03 -4.28 -6.71
C ARG A 240 -16.25 -3.39 -6.98
N SER A 241 -16.28 -2.22 -6.38
CA SER A 241 -17.32 -1.21 -6.53
C SER A 241 -17.43 -0.73 -7.97
N MET A 242 -16.30 -0.39 -8.60
CA MET A 242 -16.26 -0.04 -10.02
C MET A 242 -16.75 -1.20 -10.90
N SER A 243 -16.29 -2.44 -10.66
CA SER A 243 -16.75 -3.63 -11.41
C SER A 243 -18.27 -3.82 -11.30
N THR A 244 -18.83 -3.63 -10.10
CA THR A 244 -20.27 -3.73 -9.86
C THR A 244 -21.04 -2.63 -10.58
N CYS A 245 -20.56 -1.38 -10.53
CA CYS A 245 -21.16 -0.27 -11.28
C CYS A 245 -21.12 -0.51 -12.79
N TYR A 246 -20.02 -1.05 -13.32
CA TYR A 246 -19.87 -1.33 -14.75
C TYR A 246 -20.76 -2.47 -15.23
N ALA A 247 -20.98 -3.48 -14.39
CA ALA A 247 -21.92 -4.55 -14.64
C ALA A 247 -23.37 -4.03 -14.59
N ALA A 248 -23.68 -3.11 -13.67
CA ALA A 248 -25.01 -2.49 -13.56
C ALA A 248 -25.37 -1.56 -14.72
N ILE A 249 -24.40 -0.81 -15.25
CA ILE A 249 -24.63 0.11 -16.37
C ILE A 249 -25.12 -0.65 -17.61
N GLY A 250 -26.17 -0.11 -18.24
CA GLY A 250 -26.85 -0.71 -19.36
C GLY A 250 -25.97 -0.90 -20.61
N ARG A 251 -26.43 -1.72 -21.55
CA ARG A 251 -25.71 -2.05 -22.80
C ARG A 251 -25.32 -0.83 -23.63
N SER A 252 -26.14 0.23 -23.61
CA SER A 252 -25.89 1.47 -24.37
C SER A 252 -24.73 2.29 -23.81
N GLY A 253 -24.21 1.94 -22.63
CA GLY A 253 -23.15 2.68 -21.97
C GLY A 253 -23.70 3.78 -21.05
N GLY A 254 -22.81 4.64 -20.56
CA GLY A 254 -23.19 5.62 -19.54
C GLY A 254 -22.02 6.41 -18.97
N LYS A 255 -22.25 7.10 -17.87
CA LYS A 255 -21.23 7.81 -17.09
C LYS A 255 -21.10 7.17 -15.72
N TYR A 256 -19.86 6.94 -15.33
CA TYR A 256 -19.47 6.52 -13.99
C TYR A 256 -18.72 7.68 -13.35
N VAL A 257 -19.10 8.10 -12.14
CA VAL A 257 -18.35 9.09 -11.36
C VAL A 257 -17.91 8.48 -10.03
N SER A 258 -16.64 8.64 -9.69
CA SER A 258 -16.07 8.22 -8.41
C SER A 258 -15.65 9.40 -7.53
N LEU A 259 -15.65 9.19 -6.22
CA LEU A 259 -15.24 10.20 -5.24
C LEU A 259 -13.73 10.32 -5.08
N ASP A 260 -12.99 9.28 -5.44
CA ASP A 260 -11.52 9.23 -5.46
C ASP A 260 -11.01 8.96 -6.91
N PRO A 261 -9.69 9.07 -7.18
CA PRO A 261 -9.12 8.54 -8.41
C PRO A 261 -9.46 7.04 -8.58
N PHE A 262 -10.14 6.69 -9.66
CA PHE A 262 -10.59 5.33 -9.91
C PHE A 262 -9.45 4.41 -10.40
N PRO A 263 -9.52 3.09 -10.12
CA PRO A 263 -8.55 2.15 -10.65
C PRO A 263 -8.73 2.01 -12.17
N ILE A 264 -7.75 2.45 -12.96
CA ILE A 264 -7.78 2.37 -14.44
C ILE A 264 -8.09 0.94 -14.91
N ARG A 265 -7.59 -0.08 -14.21
CA ARG A 265 -7.85 -1.50 -14.51
C ARG A 265 -9.32 -1.93 -14.36
N GLY A 266 -10.14 -1.17 -13.62
CA GLY A 266 -11.57 -1.40 -13.47
C GLY A 266 -12.41 -0.84 -14.62
N HIS A 267 -11.83 0.01 -15.48
CA HIS A 267 -12.47 0.51 -16.68
C HIS A 267 -12.41 -0.54 -17.81
N THR A 268 -13.45 -1.35 -17.92
CA THR A 268 -13.50 -2.49 -18.86
C THR A 268 -14.37 -2.24 -20.09
N ARG A 269 -15.12 -1.13 -20.12
CA ARG A 269 -16.12 -0.84 -21.16
C ARG A 269 -15.90 0.54 -21.77
N ARG A 270 -15.54 0.59 -23.07
CA ARG A 270 -15.30 1.84 -23.80
C ARG A 270 -16.51 2.78 -23.85
N ASN A 271 -17.72 2.23 -23.84
CA ASN A 271 -18.96 3.01 -23.87
C ASN A 271 -19.40 3.54 -22.48
N VAL A 272 -18.63 3.28 -21.43
CA VAL A 272 -18.84 3.88 -20.11
C VAL A 272 -17.77 4.94 -19.90
N LYS A 273 -18.13 6.22 -19.76
CA LYS A 273 -17.18 7.30 -19.50
C LYS A 273 -16.86 7.36 -18.00
N PRO A 274 -15.63 7.00 -17.55
CA PRO A 274 -15.26 7.17 -16.17
C PRO A 274 -14.86 8.61 -15.88
N LEU A 275 -15.32 9.12 -14.75
CA LEU A 275 -15.06 10.46 -14.24
C LEU A 275 -14.67 10.32 -12.76
N SER A 276 -13.84 11.23 -12.26
CA SER A 276 -13.58 11.37 -10.83
C SER A 276 -13.64 12.84 -10.44
N ILE A 277 -14.06 13.12 -9.22
CA ILE A 277 -14.09 14.48 -8.68
C ILE A 277 -12.98 14.68 -7.64
N VAL A 278 -12.64 15.95 -7.41
CA VAL A 278 -11.89 16.37 -6.22
C VAL A 278 -12.66 17.56 -5.66
N ALA A 279 -13.41 17.37 -4.57
CA ALA A 279 -14.39 18.34 -4.10
C ALA A 279 -13.82 19.76 -3.90
N PHE A 280 -12.56 19.88 -3.48
CA PHE A 280 -11.89 21.15 -3.23
C PHE A 280 -11.61 22.00 -4.48
N THR A 281 -11.78 21.46 -5.69
CA THR A 281 -11.72 22.27 -6.92
C THR A 281 -12.79 23.37 -6.94
N MET A 282 -13.84 23.24 -6.12
CA MET A 282 -14.86 24.26 -5.93
C MET A 282 -14.34 25.61 -5.41
N TYR A 283 -13.16 25.64 -4.80
CA TYR A 283 -12.53 26.91 -4.42
C TYR A 283 -11.94 27.66 -5.62
N GLY A 284 -11.84 27.01 -6.78
CA GLY A 284 -11.31 27.60 -8.02
C GLY A 284 -9.81 27.87 -7.99
N LYS A 285 -9.10 27.43 -6.95
CA LYS A 285 -7.66 27.59 -6.78
C LYS A 285 -6.93 26.35 -7.27
N ALA A 286 -5.69 26.52 -7.72
CA ALA A 286 -4.80 25.39 -7.98
C ALA A 286 -4.49 24.66 -6.67
N MET A 287 -4.22 23.36 -6.76
CA MET A 287 -3.83 22.54 -5.61
C MET A 287 -2.46 21.92 -5.83
N SER A 288 -1.69 21.83 -4.76
CA SER A 288 -0.35 21.22 -4.71
C SER A 288 -0.42 19.67 -4.65
N LYS A 289 0.75 19.02 -4.77
CA LYS A 289 0.85 17.54 -4.82
C LYS A 289 0.34 16.91 -3.51
N PRO A 290 -0.26 15.70 -3.55
CA PRO A 290 -0.36 14.71 -4.64
C PRO A 290 -1.66 14.84 -5.44
N TYR A 291 -2.64 15.61 -4.98
CA TYR A 291 -3.85 15.91 -5.75
C TYR A 291 -3.64 17.12 -6.68
N LYS A 292 -2.44 17.22 -7.27
CA LYS A 292 -2.05 18.38 -8.10
C LYS A 292 -3.11 18.58 -9.18
N ARG A 293 -3.76 19.74 -9.14
CA ARG A 293 -4.77 20.15 -10.10
C ARG A 293 -4.55 21.62 -10.39
N GLU A 294 -4.68 21.97 -11.67
CA GLU A 294 -4.80 23.37 -12.06
C GLU A 294 -6.07 23.98 -11.47
N ALA A 295 -6.09 25.31 -11.38
CA ALA A 295 -7.27 26.04 -11.02
C ALA A 295 -8.44 25.67 -11.94
N ARG A 296 -9.63 25.47 -11.36
CA ARG A 296 -10.85 25.15 -12.11
C ARG A 296 -11.94 26.20 -11.86
N PRO A 297 -11.87 27.37 -12.52
CA PRO A 297 -12.85 28.44 -12.33
C PRO A 297 -14.29 28.01 -12.64
N GLN A 298 -14.49 27.05 -13.54
CA GLN A 298 -15.80 26.49 -13.86
C GLN A 298 -16.43 25.73 -12.69
N ASP A 299 -15.64 25.00 -11.90
CA ASP A 299 -16.12 24.28 -10.72
C ASP A 299 -16.51 25.30 -9.63
N ARG A 300 -15.73 26.39 -9.50
CA ARG A 300 -16.05 27.52 -8.61
C ARG A 300 -17.36 28.21 -8.98
N LYS A 301 -17.54 28.55 -10.26
CA LYS A 301 -18.79 29.16 -10.75
C LYS A 301 -20.00 28.25 -10.49
N PHE A 302 -19.86 26.95 -10.72
CA PHE A 302 -20.91 25.99 -10.40
C PHE A 302 -21.20 25.94 -8.90
N ALA A 303 -20.16 25.92 -8.06
CA ALA A 303 -20.32 25.86 -6.61
C ALA A 303 -21.13 27.05 -6.07
N GLU A 304 -20.92 28.25 -6.59
CA GLU A 304 -21.68 29.45 -6.19
C GLU A 304 -23.19 29.33 -6.50
N VAL A 305 -23.55 28.63 -7.58
CA VAL A 305 -24.94 28.30 -7.92
C VAL A 305 -25.46 27.18 -7.01
N TRP A 306 -24.66 26.13 -6.82
CA TRP A 306 -25.00 24.97 -6.01
C TRP A 306 -25.29 25.35 -4.55
N TYR A 307 -24.43 26.15 -3.91
CA TYR A 307 -24.62 26.53 -2.51
C TYR A 307 -25.92 27.30 -2.28
N LYS A 308 -26.31 28.19 -3.22
CA LYS A 308 -27.60 28.88 -3.16
C LYS A 308 -28.78 27.94 -3.32
N ASN A 309 -28.66 26.93 -4.19
CA ASN A 309 -29.70 25.92 -4.38
C ASN A 309 -29.82 25.01 -3.15
N ALA A 310 -28.71 24.45 -2.67
CA ALA A 310 -28.66 23.58 -1.50
C ALA A 310 -29.11 24.31 -0.22
N GLN A 311 -28.78 25.61 -0.06
CA GLN A 311 -29.31 26.42 1.06
C GLN A 311 -30.84 26.44 1.07
N LYS A 312 -31.49 26.64 -0.08
CA LYS A 312 -32.96 26.61 -0.16
C LYS A 312 -33.55 25.27 0.28
N LEU A 313 -32.91 24.15 -0.10
CA LEU A 313 -33.35 22.82 0.30
C LEU A 313 -33.18 22.60 1.82
N LEU A 314 -32.10 23.12 2.40
CA LEU A 314 -31.87 23.09 3.84
C LEU A 314 -32.90 23.94 4.59
N ASP A 315 -33.19 25.15 4.11
CA ASP A 315 -34.16 26.07 4.72
C ASP A 315 -35.58 25.48 4.71
N LEU A 316 -35.92 24.69 3.67
CA LEU A 316 -37.19 23.98 3.55
C LEU A 316 -37.23 22.65 4.30
N GLY A 317 -36.12 22.21 4.91
CA GLY A 317 -36.03 20.93 5.60
C GLY A 317 -36.11 19.70 4.67
N GLU A 318 -35.82 19.86 3.38
CA GLU A 318 -35.88 18.77 2.38
C GLU A 318 -34.64 17.87 2.40
N VAL A 319 -33.64 18.21 3.22
CA VAL A 319 -32.39 17.45 3.34
C VAL A 319 -32.22 16.97 4.78
N THR A 320 -32.26 15.65 4.94
CA THR A 320 -31.96 14.98 6.21
C THR A 320 -30.44 14.75 6.32
N PRO A 321 -29.77 15.26 7.38
CA PRO A 321 -28.37 14.99 7.64
C PRO A 321 -28.10 13.50 7.90
N HIS A 322 -26.88 13.04 7.62
CA HIS A 322 -26.48 11.66 7.91
C HIS A 322 -26.54 11.38 9.42
N PRO A 323 -26.89 10.14 9.85
CA PRO A 323 -26.74 9.75 11.25
C PRO A 323 -25.34 10.06 11.79
N HIS A 324 -25.26 10.50 13.03
CA HIS A 324 -23.99 10.86 13.65
C HIS A 324 -23.92 10.36 15.09
N THR A 325 -22.70 10.30 15.58
CA THR A 325 -22.41 10.04 17.00
C THR A 325 -21.55 11.17 17.50
N GLU A 326 -22.00 11.84 18.55
CA GLU A 326 -21.17 12.78 19.29
C GLU A 326 -20.20 11.99 20.19
N ASN A 327 -18.92 12.33 20.14
CA ASN A 327 -17.85 11.65 20.86
C ASN A 327 -17.15 12.63 21.82
N ASP A 328 -16.61 12.09 22.90
CA ASP A 328 -15.87 12.86 23.90
C ASP A 328 -14.45 13.24 23.46
N GLY A 329 -13.77 14.07 24.27
CA GLY A 329 -12.35 14.40 24.09
C GLY A 329 -12.06 15.64 23.23
N GLY A 330 -13.08 16.29 22.68
CA GLY A 330 -12.95 17.49 21.87
C GLY A 330 -11.94 17.34 20.73
N LEU A 331 -11.08 18.35 20.51
CA LEU A 331 -10.06 18.29 19.44
C LEU A 331 -9.10 17.10 19.60
N LEU A 332 -8.71 16.70 20.81
CA LEU A 332 -7.87 15.52 21.01
C LEU A 332 -8.59 14.23 20.59
N GLY A 333 -9.89 14.14 20.90
CA GLY A 333 -10.74 13.00 20.51
C GLY A 333 -10.85 12.80 19.00
N VAL A 334 -10.68 13.86 18.20
CA VAL A 334 -10.68 13.79 16.73
C VAL A 334 -9.54 12.92 16.21
N ILE A 335 -8.37 12.93 16.87
CA ILE A 335 -7.22 12.10 16.47
C ILE A 335 -7.58 10.61 16.58
N GLU A 336 -8.16 10.21 17.71
CA GLU A 336 -8.62 8.83 17.92
C GLU A 336 -9.78 8.47 16.97
N GLY A 337 -10.70 9.40 16.73
CA GLY A 337 -11.79 9.23 15.77
C GLY A 337 -11.29 8.94 14.36
N ALA A 338 -10.26 9.66 13.92
CA ALA A 338 -9.67 9.45 12.61
C ALA A 338 -8.98 8.08 12.51
N ASP A 339 -8.34 7.64 13.59
CA ASP A 339 -7.77 6.29 13.68
C ASP A 339 -8.86 5.20 13.61
N ARG A 340 -10.00 5.39 14.28
CA ARG A 340 -11.17 4.49 14.17
C ARG A 340 -11.70 4.46 12.74
N GLY A 341 -11.82 5.62 12.10
CA GLY A 341 -12.20 5.75 10.69
C GLY A 341 -11.23 5.00 9.76
N ARG A 342 -9.91 5.18 9.94
CA ARG A 342 -8.85 4.51 9.19
C ARG A 342 -8.90 2.98 9.33
N LYS A 343 -9.33 2.47 10.49
CA LYS A 343 -9.52 1.03 10.77
C LYS A 343 -10.88 0.48 10.31
N GLY A 344 -11.75 1.30 9.70
CA GLY A 344 -13.08 0.90 9.26
C GLY A 344 -14.08 0.68 10.41
N GLN A 345 -13.81 1.25 11.59
CA GLN A 345 -14.62 1.07 12.81
C GLN A 345 -15.71 2.15 12.97
N ALA A 346 -15.77 3.14 12.07
CA ALA A 346 -16.85 4.11 11.98
C ALA A 346 -17.81 3.69 10.87
N MET A 347 -18.86 2.92 11.23
CA MET A 347 -19.81 2.36 10.26
C MET A 347 -21.20 2.98 10.41
N GLY A 348 -21.73 3.53 9.32
CA GLY A 348 -23.13 4.01 9.24
C GLY A 348 -23.44 5.28 10.03
N VAL A 349 -22.42 5.94 10.58
CA VAL A 349 -22.53 7.21 11.31
C VAL A 349 -21.34 8.11 11.00
N LYS A 350 -21.54 9.43 11.08
CA LYS A 350 -20.47 10.42 11.09
C LYS A 350 -19.99 10.68 12.52
N LEU A 351 -18.68 10.71 12.74
CA LEU A 351 -18.12 11.01 14.07
C LEU A 351 -18.03 12.52 14.25
N VAL A 352 -18.69 13.04 15.28
CA VAL A 352 -18.78 14.47 15.61
C VAL A 352 -18.13 14.73 16.97
N TYR A 353 -17.45 15.88 17.09
CA TYR A 353 -16.74 16.29 18.30
C TYR A 353 -17.06 17.75 18.65
N SER A 354 -17.30 18.03 19.93
CA SER A 354 -17.47 19.39 20.44
C SER A 354 -16.11 20.06 20.66
N VAL A 355 -15.88 21.21 20.03
CA VAL A 355 -14.64 21.98 20.21
C VAL A 355 -14.69 22.80 21.51
N LEU A 356 -15.88 23.26 21.91
CA LEU A 356 -16.07 24.13 23.07
C LEU A 356 -15.96 23.44 24.44
N ASN A 357 -16.26 22.13 24.53
CA ASN A 357 -16.28 21.40 25.82
C ASN A 357 -14.91 21.00 26.37
N SER A 358 -13.83 21.30 25.64
CA SER A 358 -12.46 20.96 26.05
C SER A 358 -11.88 21.87 27.14
N ILE A 359 -12.62 22.88 27.60
CA ILE A 359 -12.23 23.78 28.71
C ILE A 359 -12.54 23.16 30.09
N ILE A 360 -13.49 22.21 30.19
CA ILE A 360 -13.96 21.70 31.49
C ILE A 360 -13.20 20.45 31.96
N ASN A 361 -12.62 19.66 31.04
CA ASN A 361 -11.98 18.38 31.39
C ASN A 361 -10.44 18.42 31.56
N ALA A 362 -9.78 19.55 31.29
CA ALA A 362 -8.34 19.69 31.50
C ALA A 362 -7.93 19.58 32.99
N ASN A 363 -8.85 19.86 33.92
CA ASN A 363 -8.61 19.76 35.37
C ASN A 363 -8.61 18.32 35.92
N ARG A 364 -8.84 17.29 35.09
CA ARG A 364 -8.86 15.88 35.53
C ARG A 364 -7.67 15.04 35.08
N MET A 365 -6.75 15.57 34.28
CA MET A 365 -5.60 14.83 33.73
C MET A 365 -4.22 15.29 34.23
N VAL A 366 -4.15 16.22 35.20
CA VAL A 366 -2.86 16.74 35.73
C VAL A 366 -2.28 15.86 36.85
N SER A 367 -2.97 14.83 37.34
CA SER A 367 -2.49 14.07 38.52
C SER A 367 -1.56 12.87 38.27
N TYR A 368 -0.94 12.73 37.08
CA TYR A 368 -0.09 11.57 36.77
C TYR A 368 1.28 11.88 36.13
N ALA A 369 1.66 13.16 35.99
CA ALA A 369 2.89 13.54 35.28
C ALA A 369 4.04 14.06 36.20
N ASP A 370 3.82 14.26 37.50
CA ASP A 370 4.78 14.97 38.37
C ASP A 370 5.79 14.09 39.14
N SER A 371 5.96 12.81 38.79
CA SER A 371 6.87 11.93 39.56
C SER A 371 8.10 11.40 38.83
N ALA A 372 8.53 12.02 37.72
CA ALA A 372 9.73 11.56 37.04
C ALA A 372 10.47 12.68 36.28
N MET A 373 11.11 13.60 37.00
CA MET A 373 12.26 14.37 36.48
C MET A 373 12.97 15.15 37.60
N THR A 374 13.97 14.54 38.23
CA THR A 374 15.05 15.28 38.91
C THR A 374 16.36 14.49 38.83
N ALA A 375 17.45 15.24 38.62
CA ALA A 375 18.87 14.90 38.66
C ALA A 375 19.50 14.44 37.33
N THR A 376 20.22 15.35 36.66
CA THR A 376 21.69 15.49 36.79
C THR A 376 22.21 16.64 35.91
N ALA A 377 22.99 17.55 36.49
CA ALA A 377 23.82 18.53 35.79
C ALA A 377 25.14 18.73 36.54
N GLN A 378 26.15 19.19 35.79
CA GLN A 378 27.53 19.58 36.16
C GLN A 378 28.55 18.44 36.15
N GLU A 379 29.60 18.41 35.32
CA GLU A 379 30.60 19.36 34.75
C GLU A 379 31.99 18.91 35.25
N LEU A 380 32.90 18.68 34.31
CA LEU A 380 34.29 18.23 34.50
C LEU A 380 35.21 19.44 34.69
N PRO A 381 36.32 19.32 35.45
CA PRO A 381 37.42 20.27 35.34
C PRO A 381 38.72 19.69 34.75
N ASP A 382 39.50 20.66 34.28
CA ASP A 382 40.73 20.65 33.48
C ASP A 382 41.95 19.93 34.06
N VAL A 383 42.84 19.56 33.14
CA VAL A 383 44.15 18.92 33.34
C VAL A 383 45.25 19.99 33.39
N SER A 384 46.08 19.98 34.45
CA SER A 384 47.35 20.73 34.50
C SER A 384 48.56 19.81 34.55
N ILE A 385 49.58 20.18 33.78
CA ILE A 385 50.85 19.50 33.52
C ILE A 385 51.87 19.83 34.63
N CYS A 386 52.64 18.82 35.09
CA CYS A 386 53.99 18.98 35.64
C CYS A 386 54.86 17.75 35.27
N GLN A 387 56.08 18.00 34.77
CA GLN A 387 57.14 17.00 34.53
C GLN A 387 58.08 16.87 35.77
N PRO A 388 59.24 16.19 35.71
CA PRO A 388 59.43 14.77 35.99
C PRO A 388 60.38 14.51 37.18
N GLU A 389 60.21 13.41 37.89
CA GLU A 389 61.27 12.88 38.77
C GLU A 389 61.65 11.46 38.37
N SER A 390 62.94 11.22 38.51
CA SER A 390 63.75 10.11 38.00
C SER A 390 63.83 8.92 38.95
N LEU A 391 64.27 7.79 38.38
CA LEU A 391 65.01 6.65 38.96
C LEU A 391 64.24 5.32 39.13
N ASP A 392 64.65 4.40 38.26
CA ASP A 392 65.09 3.02 38.52
C ASP A 392 64.10 1.84 38.65
N SER A 393 64.23 0.99 37.62
CA SER A 393 64.29 -0.48 37.59
C SER A 393 63.11 -1.21 36.91
N PRO A 394 63.40 -2.23 36.07
CA PRO A 394 62.39 -2.91 35.27
C PRO A 394 61.84 -4.12 36.02
N HIS A 395 60.60 -4.04 36.50
CA HIS A 395 59.83 -5.24 36.79
C HIS A 395 59.05 -5.64 35.53
N SER A 396 59.52 -6.73 34.92
CA SER A 396 58.76 -7.49 33.93
C SER A 396 57.38 -7.85 34.49
N PRO A 397 56.28 -7.69 33.73
CA PRO A 397 54.96 -8.10 34.20
C PRO A 397 54.96 -9.61 34.39
N ASN A 398 54.63 -10.02 35.61
CA ASN A 398 54.55 -11.40 36.03
C ASN A 398 53.50 -12.15 35.17
N MET A 399 53.92 -13.19 34.44
CA MET A 399 53.05 -14.02 33.59
C MET A 399 51.85 -14.62 34.35
N ALA A 400 51.95 -14.74 35.68
CA ALA A 400 50.85 -15.17 36.56
C ALA A 400 49.72 -14.13 36.73
N GLN A 401 50.00 -12.83 36.58
CA GLN A 401 48.95 -11.80 36.61
C GLN A 401 48.17 -11.76 35.29
N LEU A 402 48.83 -11.93 34.15
CA LEU A 402 48.18 -12.03 32.83
C LEU A 402 47.26 -13.27 32.72
N SER A 403 47.63 -14.40 33.33
CA SER A 403 46.76 -15.59 33.41
C SER A 403 45.57 -15.42 34.36
N SER A 404 45.74 -14.69 35.47
CA SER A 404 44.65 -14.36 36.40
C SER A 404 43.61 -13.41 35.77
N TRP A 405 44.06 -12.38 35.04
CA TRP A 405 43.16 -11.47 34.32
C TRP A 405 42.41 -12.18 33.19
N THR A 406 43.04 -13.08 32.45
CA THR A 406 42.37 -13.84 31.37
C THR A 406 41.33 -14.82 31.90
N VAL A 407 41.60 -15.51 33.01
CA VAL A 407 40.62 -16.39 33.67
C VAL A 407 39.47 -15.59 34.30
N THR A 408 39.76 -14.44 34.91
CA THR A 408 38.75 -13.57 35.52
C THR A 408 37.87 -12.90 34.47
N LEU A 409 38.46 -12.34 33.41
CA LEU A 409 37.74 -11.77 32.27
C LEU A 409 36.93 -12.84 31.50
N GLY A 410 37.49 -14.05 31.35
CA GLY A 410 36.78 -15.19 30.77
C GLY A 410 35.58 -15.62 31.61
N SER A 411 35.76 -15.71 32.93
CA SER A 411 34.68 -16.06 33.87
C SER A 411 33.59 -14.99 33.92
N LEU A 412 33.97 -13.71 33.90
CA LEU A 412 33.04 -12.58 33.81
C LEU A 412 32.28 -12.58 32.48
N ALA A 413 32.95 -12.87 31.36
CA ALA A 413 32.30 -12.99 30.05
C ALA A 413 31.29 -14.15 30.01
N ILE A 414 31.62 -15.30 30.59
CA ILE A 414 30.70 -16.44 30.72
C ILE A 414 29.51 -16.06 31.61
N LEU A 415 29.75 -15.41 32.75
CA LEU A 415 28.68 -14.96 33.66
C LEU A 415 27.75 -13.95 32.98
N LEU A 416 28.30 -12.94 32.30
CA LEU A 416 27.53 -11.95 31.54
C LEU A 416 26.73 -12.62 30.41
N PHE A 417 27.30 -13.61 29.72
CA PHE A 417 26.60 -14.40 28.71
C PHE A 417 25.43 -15.19 29.29
N LEU A 418 25.63 -15.86 30.44
CA LEU A 418 24.58 -16.60 31.14
C LEU A 418 23.47 -15.66 31.64
N CYS A 419 23.82 -14.54 32.29
CA CYS A 419 22.87 -13.53 32.74
C CYS A 419 22.05 -12.96 31.58
N LYS A 420 22.70 -12.63 30.45
CA LYS A 420 22.03 -12.16 29.23
C LYS A 420 21.09 -13.22 28.67
N THR A 421 21.50 -14.49 28.66
CA THR A 421 20.68 -15.61 28.16
C THR A 421 19.43 -15.84 29.03
N ILE A 422 19.60 -15.81 30.36
CA ILE A 422 18.50 -15.93 31.32
C ILE A 422 17.55 -14.74 31.19
N TYR A 423 18.07 -13.51 31.15
CA TYR A 423 17.29 -12.29 30.97
C TYR A 423 16.47 -12.34 29.67
N ASN A 424 17.10 -12.66 28.54
CA ASN A 424 16.41 -12.74 27.25
C ASN A 424 15.31 -13.81 27.25
N ARG A 425 15.54 -14.94 27.93
CA ARG A 425 14.54 -16.01 28.05
C ARG A 425 13.37 -15.62 28.96
N ALA A 426 13.65 -14.95 30.08
CA ALA A 426 12.61 -14.41 30.97
C ALA A 426 11.79 -13.33 30.24
N TYR A 427 12.46 -12.38 29.59
CA TYR A 427 11.82 -11.35 28.75
C TYR A 427 10.92 -11.98 27.69
N TYR A 428 11.41 -12.98 26.95
CA TYR A 428 10.61 -13.70 25.96
C TYR A 428 9.33 -14.31 26.57
N ILE A 429 9.45 -15.05 27.67
CA ILE A 429 8.31 -15.73 28.30
C ILE A 429 7.29 -14.72 28.80
N THR A 430 7.74 -13.65 29.48
CA THR A 430 6.87 -12.59 29.99
C THR A 430 6.12 -11.90 28.85
N GLN A 431 6.83 -11.46 27.81
CA GLN A 431 6.23 -10.75 26.68
C GLN A 431 5.28 -11.65 25.87
N ARG A 432 5.60 -12.93 25.72
CA ARG A 432 4.74 -13.93 25.08
C ARG A 432 3.45 -14.12 25.86
N ASN A 433 3.55 -14.34 27.17
CA ASN A 433 2.37 -14.57 28.03
C ASN A 433 1.48 -13.32 28.09
N ALA A 434 2.07 -12.13 28.21
CA ALA A 434 1.34 -10.86 28.24
C ALA A 434 0.52 -10.59 26.97
N ARG A 435 0.92 -11.15 25.83
CA ARG A 435 0.22 -11.03 24.53
C ARG A 435 -0.71 -12.20 24.21
N GLY A 436 -0.90 -13.13 25.15
CA GLY A 436 -1.72 -14.33 24.92
C GLY A 436 -1.13 -15.29 23.87
N CYS A 437 0.16 -15.17 23.55
CA CYS A 437 0.79 -15.97 22.50
C CYS A 437 1.09 -17.39 22.97
N GLY A 438 0.90 -18.36 22.07
CA GLY A 438 1.25 -19.76 22.29
C GLY A 438 2.76 -20.02 22.14
N ALA A 439 3.23 -21.13 22.69
CA ALA A 439 4.60 -21.60 22.43
C ALA A 439 4.72 -22.07 20.98
N ILE A 440 5.82 -21.71 20.31
CA ILE A 440 6.14 -22.18 18.96
C ILE A 440 6.86 -23.53 19.06
N LYS A 441 6.57 -24.44 18.13
CA LYS A 441 7.31 -25.71 18.04
C LYS A 441 8.77 -25.44 17.69
N LYS A 442 9.70 -26.14 18.33
CA LYS A 442 11.13 -25.94 18.14
C LYS A 442 11.72 -27.07 17.31
N TYR A 443 12.51 -26.73 16.30
CA TYR A 443 13.43 -27.64 15.67
C TYR A 443 14.43 -28.14 16.72
N ARG A 444 14.64 -29.46 16.76
CA ARG A 444 15.58 -30.08 17.70
C ARG A 444 17.02 -29.91 17.17
N ASN A 445 17.62 -28.75 17.45
CA ASN A 445 19.04 -28.54 17.21
C ASN A 445 19.88 -29.45 18.13
N TYR A 446 20.80 -30.24 17.57
CA TYR A 446 21.79 -30.98 18.35
C TYR A 446 22.79 -30.05 19.04
N ASP A 447 23.12 -28.93 18.39
CA ASP A 447 23.86 -27.82 18.98
C ASP A 447 22.87 -26.73 19.43
N PRO A 448 22.53 -26.66 20.72
CA PRO A 448 21.52 -25.71 21.19
C PRO A 448 22.02 -24.25 21.22
N ILE A 449 23.33 -24.02 21.10
CA ILE A 449 23.95 -22.69 21.26
C ILE A 449 24.03 -21.98 19.91
N LEU A 450 24.68 -22.60 18.92
CA LEU A 450 24.86 -21.99 17.61
C LEU A 450 23.94 -22.58 16.54
N GLY A 451 23.37 -23.78 16.76
CA GLY A 451 22.52 -24.45 15.77
C GLY A 451 23.28 -24.88 14.52
N LEU A 452 24.57 -25.22 14.64
CA LEU A 452 25.43 -25.57 13.50
C LEU A 452 24.92 -26.79 12.72
N ASP A 453 24.21 -27.70 13.38
CA ASP A 453 23.61 -28.87 12.76
C ASP A 453 22.56 -28.50 11.70
N PHE A 454 21.70 -27.51 11.98
CA PHE A 454 20.72 -27.02 11.02
C PHE A 454 21.41 -26.32 9.84
N VAL A 455 22.49 -25.57 10.10
CA VAL A 455 23.29 -24.91 9.06
C VAL A 455 23.94 -25.94 8.14
N LEU A 456 24.55 -26.99 8.70
CA LEU A 456 25.23 -28.04 7.94
C LEU A 456 24.22 -28.86 7.11
N ALA A 457 23.05 -29.17 7.68
CA ALA A 457 21.97 -29.84 6.96
C ALA A 457 21.46 -28.99 5.78
N MET A 458 21.25 -27.70 6.00
CA MET A 458 20.88 -26.76 4.95
C MET A 458 21.96 -26.68 3.85
N LYS A 459 23.24 -26.54 4.23
CA LYS A 459 24.37 -26.48 3.29
C LYS A 459 24.46 -27.76 2.46
N LYS A 460 24.31 -28.93 3.09
CA LYS A 460 24.28 -30.23 2.43
C LYS A 460 23.14 -30.30 1.41
N ALA A 461 21.92 -29.95 1.81
CA ALA A 461 20.75 -29.96 0.92
C ALA A 461 20.92 -29.01 -0.28
N LEU A 462 21.56 -27.86 -0.11
CA LEU A 462 21.88 -26.95 -1.22
C LEU A 462 22.92 -27.54 -2.17
N ASN A 463 24.01 -28.12 -1.64
CA ASN A 463 25.08 -28.72 -2.44
C ASN A 463 24.60 -29.93 -3.23
N GLU A 464 23.66 -30.71 -2.68
CA GLU A 464 23.10 -31.91 -3.30
C GLU A 464 21.88 -31.63 -4.20
N ASN A 465 21.53 -30.36 -4.44
CA ASN A 465 20.31 -29.95 -5.17
C ASN A 465 19.00 -30.52 -4.58
N HIS A 466 19.01 -30.76 -3.27
CA HIS A 466 17.91 -31.35 -2.49
C HIS A 466 17.18 -30.31 -1.63
N TRP A 467 17.38 -29.01 -1.87
CA TRP A 467 16.85 -27.94 -1.02
C TRP A 467 15.31 -27.90 -0.92
N LEU A 468 14.59 -27.98 -2.04
CA LEU A 468 13.11 -27.93 -2.02
C LEU A 468 12.49 -29.17 -1.36
N PRO A 469 12.93 -30.41 -1.68
CA PRO A 469 12.52 -31.60 -0.92
C PRO A 469 12.85 -31.48 0.57
N TRP A 470 14.05 -31.04 0.92
CA TRP A 470 14.47 -30.85 2.32
C TRP A 470 13.56 -29.86 3.06
N GLN A 471 13.14 -28.76 2.43
CA GLN A 471 12.14 -27.85 3.00
C GLN A 471 10.83 -28.56 3.34
N LYS A 472 10.38 -29.51 2.51
CA LYS A 472 9.17 -30.31 2.79
C LYS A 472 9.40 -31.29 3.94
N GLU A 473 10.57 -31.93 3.97
CA GLU A 473 10.98 -32.88 5.00
C GLU A 473 11.05 -32.23 6.38
N ILE A 474 11.66 -31.04 6.51
CA ILE A 474 11.78 -30.38 7.82
C ILE A 474 10.41 -29.98 8.40
N PHE A 475 9.49 -29.46 7.58
CA PHE A 475 8.14 -29.12 8.04
C PHE A 475 7.34 -30.38 8.43
N ARG A 476 7.47 -31.47 7.65
CA ARG A 476 6.87 -32.77 7.98
C ARG A 476 7.44 -33.36 9.28
N ALA A 477 8.76 -33.32 9.45
CA ALA A 477 9.42 -33.80 10.66
C ALA A 477 8.99 -33.03 11.90
N GLN A 478 8.70 -31.74 11.76
CA GLN A 478 8.12 -30.95 12.84
C GLN A 478 6.63 -31.25 13.06
N ASN A 479 5.92 -31.90 12.13
CA ASN A 479 4.46 -32.03 12.20
C ASN A 479 3.77 -30.71 12.60
N ALA A 480 4.19 -29.60 11.96
CA ALA A 480 3.70 -28.26 12.22
C ALA A 480 3.92 -27.36 11.00
N LYS A 481 2.95 -26.48 10.72
CA LYS A 481 3.06 -25.47 9.65
C LYS A 481 3.89 -24.25 10.06
N THR A 482 4.23 -24.10 11.34
CA THR A 482 5.12 -23.07 11.86
C THR A 482 6.05 -23.62 12.95
N PHE A 483 7.35 -23.34 12.87
CA PHE A 483 8.33 -23.74 13.88
C PHE A 483 9.50 -22.73 13.97
N GLU A 484 10.25 -22.77 15.07
CA GLU A 484 11.49 -22.02 15.23
C GLU A 484 12.73 -22.91 15.14
N ALA A 485 13.84 -22.39 14.62
CA ALA A 485 15.14 -23.06 14.59
C ALA A 485 16.24 -22.07 15.00
N ASN A 486 17.31 -22.57 15.61
CA ASN A 486 18.52 -21.78 15.87
C ASN A 486 19.45 -21.83 14.65
N PHE A 487 19.90 -20.66 14.20
CA PHE A 487 20.80 -20.48 13.07
C PHE A 487 21.89 -19.46 13.42
N PHE A 488 23.10 -19.94 13.68
CA PHE A 488 24.23 -19.14 14.19
C PHE A 488 23.84 -18.26 15.39
N GLY A 489 23.16 -18.83 16.37
CA GLY A 489 22.68 -18.11 17.57
C GLY A 489 21.57 -17.09 17.28
N SER A 490 20.95 -17.16 16.11
CA SER A 490 19.80 -16.32 15.73
C SER A 490 18.55 -17.19 15.66
N ARG A 491 17.46 -16.67 16.23
CA ARG A 491 16.16 -17.33 16.17
C ARG A 491 15.52 -17.08 14.81
N MET A 492 15.35 -18.16 14.05
CA MET A 492 14.64 -18.14 12.77
C MET A 492 13.28 -18.81 12.92
N ILE A 493 12.25 -18.21 12.32
CA ILE A 493 10.88 -18.69 12.36
C ILE A 493 10.49 -19.09 10.95
N TYR A 494 10.15 -20.37 10.75
CA TYR A 494 9.71 -20.93 9.49
C TYR A 494 8.20 -21.12 9.55
N SER A 495 7.47 -20.58 8.58
CA SER A 495 6.01 -20.66 8.49
C SER A 495 5.58 -21.00 7.06
N SER A 496 4.63 -21.91 6.91
CA SER A 496 3.90 -22.15 5.66
C SER A 496 2.45 -21.61 5.73
N GLU A 497 2.12 -20.94 6.85
CA GLU A 497 0.79 -20.38 7.10
C GLU A 497 0.52 -19.12 6.27
N VAL A 498 -0.63 -19.13 5.60
CA VAL A 498 -1.11 -18.03 4.76
C VAL A 498 -1.35 -16.77 5.58
N GLU A 499 -1.95 -16.91 6.78
CA GLU A 499 -2.27 -15.77 7.64
C GLU A 499 -1.02 -15.07 8.17
N ASN A 500 0.05 -15.81 8.46
CA ASN A 500 1.34 -15.23 8.86
C ASN A 500 1.96 -14.44 7.71
N MET A 501 1.92 -14.98 6.48
CA MET A 501 2.41 -14.29 5.29
C MET A 501 1.61 -13.01 5.01
N LYS A 502 0.28 -13.11 5.05
CA LYS A 502 -0.63 -11.97 4.88
C LYS A 502 -0.38 -10.90 5.94
N ALA A 503 -0.26 -11.27 7.21
CA ALA A 503 0.01 -10.33 8.30
C ALA A 503 1.33 -9.59 8.07
N MET A 504 2.41 -10.32 7.78
CA MET A 504 3.72 -9.72 7.46
C MET A 504 3.68 -8.79 6.24
N SER A 505 2.81 -9.06 5.28
CA SER A 505 2.69 -8.30 4.04
C SER A 505 1.70 -7.13 4.13
N THR A 506 0.75 -7.12 5.07
CA THR A 506 -0.37 -6.17 5.09
C THR A 506 -0.63 -5.48 6.42
N SER A 507 -0.89 -6.22 7.50
CA SER A 507 -1.24 -5.60 8.80
C SER A 507 0.01 -5.20 9.58
N HIS A 508 1.08 -5.99 9.52
CA HIS A 508 2.31 -5.83 10.30
C HIS A 508 3.51 -5.41 9.43
N TRP A 509 3.29 -5.02 8.16
CA TRP A 509 4.39 -4.77 7.21
C TRP A 509 5.40 -3.70 7.65
N LYS A 510 5.01 -2.79 8.54
CA LYS A 510 5.90 -1.77 9.14
C LYS A 510 6.85 -2.37 10.19
N GLU A 511 6.46 -3.44 10.86
CA GLU A 511 7.23 -4.15 11.89
C GLU A 511 8.16 -5.21 11.29
N PHE A 512 7.98 -5.51 10.00
CA PHE A 512 8.83 -6.44 9.25
C PHE A 512 9.62 -5.67 8.20
N GLY A 513 10.93 -5.66 8.33
CA GLY A 513 11.85 -4.99 7.42
C GLY A 513 12.73 -5.98 6.65
N LEU A 514 13.50 -5.42 5.72
CA LEU A 514 14.75 -6.03 5.26
C LEU A 514 15.96 -5.24 5.78
N GLN A 515 15.76 -4.10 6.44
CA GLN A 515 16.78 -3.40 7.22
C GLN A 515 16.70 -3.93 8.66
N PRO A 516 17.80 -4.27 9.35
CA PRO A 516 19.23 -4.02 9.03
C PRO A 516 19.89 -4.99 8.03
N ILE A 517 19.28 -6.12 7.66
CA ILE A 517 19.88 -7.11 6.73
C ILE A 517 20.42 -6.44 5.45
N ARG A 518 19.74 -5.40 4.95
CA ARG A 518 20.10 -4.67 3.73
C ARG A 518 21.17 -3.60 3.86
N TYR A 519 21.23 -2.86 4.97
CA TYR A 519 21.99 -1.61 5.05
C TYR A 519 23.12 -1.66 6.08
N ASP A 520 22.91 -2.26 7.24
CA ASP A 520 23.82 -2.10 8.37
C ASP A 520 24.92 -3.17 8.40
N ASN A 521 24.74 -4.27 7.64
CA ASN A 521 25.66 -5.42 7.64
C ASN A 521 26.27 -5.72 6.26
N GLY A 522 25.97 -4.95 5.20
CA GLY A 522 26.50 -5.18 3.84
C GLY A 522 26.13 -6.54 3.21
N VAL A 523 25.13 -7.24 3.76
CA VAL A 523 24.74 -8.61 3.38
C VAL A 523 24.09 -8.65 1.99
N SER A 524 23.46 -7.56 1.55
CA SER A 524 22.68 -7.57 0.31
C SER A 524 22.83 -6.29 -0.52
N GLN A 525 24.04 -5.76 -0.63
CA GLN A 525 24.36 -4.65 -1.53
C GLN A 525 25.52 -5.02 -2.46
N PRO A 526 25.40 -5.00 -3.80
CA PRO A 526 24.18 -5.14 -4.64
C PRO A 526 24.36 -5.92 -5.98
N PHE A 527 23.65 -7.04 -6.02
CA PHE A 527 23.22 -8.14 -6.94
C PHE A 527 23.20 -8.08 -8.51
N ALA A 528 23.15 -9.27 -9.19
CA ALA A 528 22.25 -9.72 -10.33
C ALA A 528 22.54 -11.12 -11.04
N GLY A 529 22.07 -11.43 -12.27
CA GLY A 529 22.24 -12.64 -13.16
C GLY A 529 22.20 -12.35 -14.69
N PRO A 530 22.34 -13.28 -15.69
CA PRO A 530 22.07 -13.08 -17.12
C PRO A 530 20.91 -13.90 -17.74
N GLY A 531 20.06 -13.19 -18.47
CA GLY A 531 19.01 -13.63 -19.41
C GLY A 531 17.73 -12.76 -19.30
N PHE A 532 17.26 -12.07 -20.36
CA PHE A 532 16.23 -10.97 -20.42
C PHE A 532 16.75 -9.52 -20.46
N LEU A 533 18.04 -9.36 -20.70
CA LEU A 533 18.70 -8.05 -20.73
C LEU A 533 18.12 -7.09 -21.79
N ASP A 534 17.80 -7.56 -22.99
CA ASP A 534 17.44 -6.70 -24.12
C ASP A 534 16.07 -6.03 -23.97
N THR A 535 15.04 -6.74 -23.52
CA THR A 535 13.72 -6.14 -23.24
C THR A 535 13.72 -5.31 -21.97
N SER A 536 14.49 -5.76 -20.96
CA SER A 536 14.63 -5.03 -19.70
C SER A 536 15.31 -3.69 -19.90
N THR A 537 16.38 -3.64 -20.71
CA THR A 537 17.11 -2.40 -21.01
C THR A 537 16.27 -1.44 -21.85
N GLU A 538 15.52 -1.95 -22.82
CA GLU A 538 14.59 -1.12 -23.60
C GLU A 538 13.51 -0.49 -22.69
N PHE A 539 12.92 -1.27 -21.79
CA PHE A 539 11.93 -0.75 -20.84
C PHE A 539 12.53 0.25 -19.84
N LEU A 540 13.73 -0.03 -19.33
CA LEU A 540 14.34 0.77 -18.27
C LEU A 540 15.01 2.03 -18.78
N PHE A 541 15.66 1.96 -19.94
CA PHE A 541 16.55 3.00 -20.46
C PHE A 541 16.12 3.55 -21.82
N GLY A 542 15.12 2.94 -22.45
CA GLY A 542 14.62 3.33 -23.78
C GLY A 542 15.40 2.71 -24.93
N GLU A 543 16.43 1.91 -24.65
CA GLU A 543 17.27 1.26 -25.66
C GLU A 543 17.63 -0.18 -25.28
N SER A 544 17.59 -1.06 -26.27
CA SER A 544 17.98 -2.45 -26.10
C SER A 544 19.50 -2.60 -26.20
N LEU A 545 20.11 -3.34 -25.27
CA LEU A 545 21.53 -3.71 -25.38
C LEU A 545 21.83 -4.58 -26.61
N SER A 546 20.81 -5.19 -27.24
CA SER A 546 20.96 -6.09 -28.38
C SER A 546 21.98 -7.21 -28.11
N SER A 547 22.07 -7.64 -26.85
CA SER A 547 22.97 -8.67 -26.34
C SER A 547 22.66 -10.07 -26.87
N LEU A 548 21.44 -10.30 -27.36
CA LEU A 548 21.09 -11.54 -28.07
C LEU A 548 21.81 -11.68 -29.42
N VAL A 549 22.19 -10.55 -30.04
CA VAL A 549 22.91 -10.52 -31.32
C VAL A 549 24.39 -10.20 -31.11
N ASN A 550 24.73 -9.49 -30.04
CA ASN A 550 26.07 -9.00 -29.71
C ASN A 550 26.48 -9.51 -28.30
N PRO A 551 26.95 -10.78 -28.18
CA PRO A 551 27.22 -11.41 -26.89
C PRO A 551 28.23 -10.66 -26.02
N GLU A 552 29.13 -9.89 -26.62
CA GLU A 552 30.09 -9.03 -25.93
C GLU A 552 29.42 -7.93 -25.09
N LYS A 553 28.21 -7.49 -25.48
CA LYS A 553 27.42 -6.52 -24.71
C LYS A 553 26.72 -7.14 -23.50
N ALA A 554 26.80 -8.47 -23.33
CA ALA A 554 26.23 -9.18 -22.19
C ALA A 554 27.14 -9.20 -20.94
N GLU A 555 28.31 -8.55 -20.96
CA GLU A 555 29.25 -8.52 -19.83
C GLU A 555 28.58 -8.09 -18.52
N VAL A 556 27.75 -7.03 -18.58
CA VAL A 556 26.99 -6.57 -17.41
C VAL A 556 26.12 -7.70 -16.86
N ALA A 557 25.49 -8.52 -17.70
CA ALA A 557 24.64 -9.62 -17.30
C ALA A 557 25.42 -10.79 -16.63
N TRP A 558 26.67 -11.02 -17.00
CA TRP A 558 27.53 -11.98 -16.31
C TRP A 558 28.01 -11.47 -14.96
N ALA A 559 28.44 -10.21 -14.92
CA ALA A 559 28.83 -9.53 -13.69
C ALA A 559 27.67 -9.59 -12.70
N MET A 560 26.49 -9.20 -13.18
CA MET A 560 25.24 -9.43 -12.54
C MET A 560 25.24 -10.83 -11.86
N VAL A 561 25.32 -12.01 -12.55
CA VAL A 561 25.24 -13.39 -11.94
C VAL A 561 26.08 -13.59 -10.73
N GLU A 562 27.30 -13.10 -10.82
CA GLU A 562 28.27 -13.21 -9.77
C GLU A 562 27.76 -12.51 -8.52
N VAL A 563 27.11 -11.37 -8.71
CA VAL A 563 26.54 -10.63 -7.61
C VAL A 563 25.33 -11.32 -6.95
N MET A 564 24.41 -11.97 -7.67
CA MET A 564 23.35 -12.76 -6.97
C MET A 564 23.90 -14.00 -6.28
N ARG A 565 24.92 -14.65 -6.86
CA ARG A 565 25.61 -15.76 -6.19
C ARG A 565 26.17 -15.28 -4.86
N GLY A 566 26.90 -14.16 -4.84
CA GLY A 566 27.55 -13.68 -3.63
C GLY A 566 26.55 -13.31 -2.54
N ILE A 567 25.41 -12.68 -2.83
CA ILE A 567 24.48 -12.35 -1.74
C ILE A 567 23.62 -13.51 -1.27
N ARG A 568 23.37 -14.53 -2.10
CA ARG A 568 22.90 -15.80 -1.56
C ARG A 568 23.86 -16.30 -0.47
N VAL A 569 25.17 -16.28 -0.73
CA VAL A 569 26.19 -16.68 0.25
C VAL A 569 26.16 -15.75 1.47
N ARG A 570 26.13 -14.44 1.29
CA ARG A 570 26.10 -13.47 2.40
C ARG A 570 24.85 -13.59 3.27
N LEU A 571 23.66 -13.80 2.69
CA LEU A 571 22.41 -14.05 3.42
C LEU A 571 22.49 -15.31 4.28
N GLN A 572 23.20 -16.34 3.80
CA GLN A 572 23.42 -17.59 4.53
C GLN A 572 24.47 -17.43 5.63
N MET A 573 25.48 -16.59 5.43
CA MET A 573 26.52 -16.32 6.44
C MET A 573 26.01 -15.42 7.57
N SER A 574 25.04 -14.53 7.30
CA SER A 574 24.36 -13.70 8.31
C SER A 574 25.37 -13.02 9.27
N LYS A 575 25.33 -13.34 10.58
CA LYS A 575 26.23 -12.80 11.61
C LYS A 575 27.71 -13.17 11.43
N LEU A 576 28.03 -14.20 10.64
CA LEU A 576 29.40 -14.62 10.34
C LEU A 576 29.94 -14.02 9.04
N LEU A 577 29.23 -13.08 8.43
CA LEU A 577 29.67 -12.46 7.19
C LEU A 577 31.07 -11.82 7.29
N PHE A 578 31.46 -11.34 8.46
CA PHE A 578 32.80 -10.76 8.68
C PHE A 578 33.96 -11.75 8.40
N LEU A 579 33.69 -13.06 8.38
CA LEU A 579 34.67 -14.10 8.03
C LEU A 579 34.76 -14.36 6.51
N HIS A 580 33.92 -13.72 5.71
CA HIS A 580 33.80 -13.98 4.27
C HIS A 580 34.17 -12.73 3.46
N HIS A 581 35.32 -12.79 2.81
CA HIS A 581 35.77 -11.79 1.85
C HIS A 581 35.62 -12.35 0.43
N ASP A 582 35.02 -11.57 -0.47
CA ASP A 582 34.68 -11.98 -1.84
C ASP A 582 34.95 -10.83 -2.82
N GLN A 583 36.20 -10.73 -3.28
CA GLN A 583 36.63 -9.65 -4.18
C GLN A 583 35.93 -9.71 -5.54
N LYS A 584 35.77 -10.93 -6.09
CA LYS A 584 35.08 -11.15 -7.36
C LYS A 584 33.66 -10.59 -7.35
N TRP A 585 32.98 -10.73 -6.21
CA TRP A 585 31.67 -10.13 -6.01
C TRP A 585 31.72 -8.59 -5.98
N LEU A 586 32.69 -7.99 -5.28
CA LEU A 586 32.85 -6.52 -5.22
C LEU A 586 33.13 -5.91 -6.61
N ASP A 587 33.95 -6.58 -7.42
CA ASP A 587 34.26 -6.13 -8.79
C ASP A 587 33.00 -6.16 -9.67
N ALA A 588 32.22 -7.23 -9.54
CA ALA A 588 30.96 -7.38 -10.25
C ALA A 588 29.90 -6.34 -9.83
N VAL A 589 29.85 -5.98 -8.54
CA VAL A 589 29.03 -4.87 -8.02
C VAL A 589 29.41 -3.55 -8.70
N ALA A 590 30.71 -3.24 -8.75
CA ALA A 590 31.20 -2.01 -9.33
C ALA A 590 30.83 -1.90 -10.81
N LEU A 591 30.96 -2.99 -11.56
CA LEU A 591 30.59 -3.05 -12.97
C LEU A 591 29.09 -2.73 -13.19
N VAL A 592 28.21 -3.37 -12.42
CA VAL A 592 26.75 -3.12 -12.52
C VAL A 592 26.39 -1.69 -12.11
N HIS A 593 27.01 -1.15 -11.06
CA HIS A 593 26.81 0.24 -10.65
C HIS A 593 27.23 1.23 -11.74
N ASN A 594 28.44 1.08 -12.27
CA ASN A 594 28.95 1.96 -13.31
C ASN A 594 28.07 1.95 -14.55
N PHE A 595 27.54 0.76 -14.91
CA PHE A 595 26.58 0.62 -15.99
C PHE A 595 25.31 1.46 -15.74
N ILE A 596 24.68 1.34 -14.57
CA ILE A 596 23.48 2.11 -14.22
C ILE A 596 23.77 3.62 -14.12
N ASP A 597 24.87 3.98 -13.47
CA ASP A 597 25.25 5.37 -13.25
C ASP A 597 25.47 6.08 -14.60
N SER A 598 26.06 5.42 -15.59
CA SER A 598 26.21 5.98 -16.94
C SER A 598 24.85 6.36 -17.58
N HIS A 599 23.81 5.55 -17.41
CA HIS A 599 22.47 5.85 -17.93
C HIS A 599 21.78 6.96 -17.14
N ILE A 600 21.99 7.00 -15.81
CA ILE A 600 21.49 8.06 -14.94
C ILE A 600 22.10 9.40 -15.33
N GLU A 601 23.42 9.47 -15.49
CA GLU A 601 24.13 10.68 -15.88
C GLU A 601 23.66 11.18 -17.25
N THR A 602 23.54 10.28 -18.22
CA THR A 602 23.02 10.61 -19.56
C THR A 602 21.60 11.19 -19.49
N THR A 603 20.73 10.57 -18.68
CA THR A 603 19.33 11.02 -18.53
C THR A 603 19.23 12.39 -17.85
N PHE A 604 20.01 12.64 -16.80
CA PHE A 604 20.04 13.98 -16.18
C PHE A 604 20.61 15.05 -17.11
N GLY A 605 21.65 14.73 -17.88
CA GLY A 605 22.18 15.64 -18.92
C GLY A 605 21.12 16.03 -19.96
N GLN A 606 20.32 15.06 -20.43
CA GLN A 606 19.21 15.33 -21.35
C GLN A 606 18.09 16.18 -20.71
N LEU A 607 17.76 15.93 -19.44
CA LEU A 607 16.77 16.74 -18.70
C LEU A 607 17.23 18.19 -18.48
N GLU A 608 18.53 18.42 -18.27
CA GLU A 608 19.11 19.76 -18.17
C GLU A 608 19.09 20.50 -19.51
N GLN A 609 19.42 19.81 -20.60
CA GLN A 609 19.30 20.36 -21.96
C GLN A 609 17.85 20.76 -22.26
N LYS A 610 16.86 19.91 -21.92
CA LYS A 610 15.43 20.20 -22.07
C LYS A 610 14.99 21.43 -21.26
N LYS A 611 15.49 21.60 -20.04
CA LYS A 611 15.21 22.80 -19.21
C LYS A 611 15.80 24.07 -19.83
N SER A 612 16.95 23.95 -20.49
CA SER A 612 17.69 25.09 -21.06
C SER A 612 17.15 25.53 -22.42
N ALA A 613 16.39 24.68 -23.12
CA ALA A 613 15.98 24.91 -24.52
C ALA A 613 14.75 25.81 -24.74
N GLY A 614 14.00 26.20 -23.70
CA GLY A 614 12.81 27.07 -23.84
C GLY A 614 11.63 26.44 -24.61
N GLU A 615 10.44 27.05 -24.57
CA GLU A 615 9.20 26.48 -25.14
C GLU A 615 9.16 26.39 -26.68
N ASP A 616 10.05 27.10 -27.39
CA ASP A 616 10.01 27.27 -28.86
C ASP A 616 10.68 26.15 -29.68
N THR A 617 11.30 25.14 -29.04
CA THR A 617 12.00 24.03 -29.74
C THR A 617 11.37 22.66 -29.53
N LYS A 618 10.04 22.58 -29.32
CA LYS A 618 9.30 21.30 -29.26
C LYS A 618 9.39 20.47 -30.56
N THR A 619 9.85 21.05 -31.66
CA THR A 619 9.98 20.40 -32.98
C THR A 619 11.36 19.79 -33.26
N SER A 620 12.41 20.06 -32.46
CA SER A 620 13.79 19.61 -32.75
C SER A 620 14.27 18.40 -31.92
N LEU A 621 13.49 17.92 -30.96
CA LEU A 621 13.88 16.88 -30.00
C LEU A 621 13.09 15.57 -30.15
N GLY A 622 12.88 15.08 -31.37
CA GLY A 622 12.37 13.73 -31.61
C GLY A 622 11.08 13.35 -30.86
N GLN A 623 10.83 12.04 -30.72
CA GLN A 623 9.74 11.51 -29.92
C GLN A 623 10.16 11.49 -28.44
N GLU A 624 9.30 11.98 -27.54
CA GLU A 624 9.62 12.07 -26.11
C GLU A 624 9.89 10.67 -25.52
N ARG A 625 10.96 10.54 -24.73
CA ARG A 625 11.29 9.30 -24.00
C ARG A 625 10.15 8.92 -23.05
N THR A 626 9.81 7.63 -23.02
CA THR A 626 8.76 7.06 -22.16
C THR A 626 9.26 5.86 -21.35
N ASP A 627 10.57 5.69 -21.24
CA ASP A 627 11.19 4.63 -20.45
C ASP A 627 11.16 4.94 -18.94
N LEU A 628 11.32 3.90 -18.12
CA LEU A 628 11.16 4.03 -16.68
C LEU A 628 12.18 5.00 -16.05
N LEU A 629 13.44 4.99 -16.50
CA LEU A 629 14.47 5.87 -15.95
C LEU A 629 14.13 7.33 -16.21
N TRP A 630 13.65 7.66 -17.41
CA TRP A 630 13.21 9.01 -17.76
C TRP A 630 12.13 9.55 -16.82
N ASP A 631 11.10 8.75 -16.54
CA ASP A 631 10.00 9.14 -15.66
C ASP A 631 10.42 9.25 -14.19
N MET A 632 11.32 8.35 -13.74
CA MET A 632 11.79 8.33 -12.36
C MET A 632 12.78 9.47 -12.07
N ALA A 633 13.69 9.79 -13.00
CA ALA A 633 14.66 10.87 -12.85
C ALA A 633 13.99 12.25 -12.68
N GLN A 634 12.83 12.47 -13.30
CA GLN A 634 12.04 13.69 -13.13
C GLN A 634 11.43 13.85 -11.74
N GLN A 635 11.25 12.75 -11.01
CA GLN A 635 10.60 12.74 -9.69
C GLN A 635 11.59 12.55 -8.54
N LEU A 636 12.77 12.02 -8.82
CA LEU A 636 13.78 11.66 -7.83
C LEU A 636 15.15 12.23 -8.24
N PRO A 637 15.49 13.46 -7.79
CA PRO A 637 16.75 14.11 -8.15
C PRO A 637 17.99 13.52 -7.46
N ASP A 638 17.81 12.76 -6.38
CA ASP A 638 18.90 12.04 -5.72
C ASP A 638 19.34 10.84 -6.57
N LYS A 639 20.51 10.96 -7.21
CA LYS A 639 21.11 9.94 -8.08
C LYS A 639 21.36 8.61 -7.36
N LEU A 640 21.75 8.65 -6.07
CA LEU A 640 22.01 7.44 -5.29
C LEU A 640 20.70 6.71 -4.98
N ALA A 641 19.66 7.47 -4.61
CA ALA A 641 18.32 6.92 -4.44
C ALA A 641 17.76 6.38 -5.76
N LEU A 642 17.95 7.09 -6.87
CA LEU A 642 17.51 6.67 -8.20
C LEU A 642 18.20 5.38 -8.65
N ARG A 643 19.54 5.29 -8.54
CA ARG A 643 20.28 4.04 -8.78
C ARG A 643 19.71 2.90 -7.96
N SER A 644 19.46 3.13 -6.67
CA SER A 644 18.92 2.09 -5.78
C SER A 644 17.53 1.60 -6.23
N GLN A 645 16.67 2.48 -6.74
CA GLN A 645 15.35 2.11 -7.24
C GLN A 645 15.43 1.39 -8.60
N ILE A 646 16.29 1.86 -9.52
CA ILE A 646 16.49 1.23 -10.83
C ILE A 646 17.08 -0.17 -10.67
N LEU A 647 18.08 -0.33 -9.79
CA LEU A 647 18.65 -1.64 -9.45
C LEU A 647 17.58 -2.60 -8.90
N ALA A 648 16.57 -2.11 -8.17
CA ALA A 648 15.50 -2.96 -7.67
C ALA A 648 14.63 -3.60 -8.77
N VAL A 649 14.67 -3.05 -9.99
CA VAL A 649 13.95 -3.58 -11.17
C VAL A 649 14.90 -4.28 -12.14
N PHE A 650 16.06 -3.68 -12.44
CA PHE A 650 17.02 -4.18 -13.43
C PHE A 650 17.67 -5.51 -13.06
N VAL A 651 18.04 -5.65 -11.79
CA VAL A 651 18.77 -6.82 -11.32
C VAL A 651 17.88 -8.09 -11.33
N PRO A 652 16.65 -8.07 -10.78
CA PRO A 652 15.80 -9.25 -10.80
C PRO A 652 15.27 -9.62 -12.18
N SER A 653 15.26 -8.68 -13.14
CA SER A 653 14.67 -8.90 -14.47
C SER A 653 15.50 -9.79 -15.38
N ASN A 654 16.71 -10.19 -14.96
CA ASN A 654 17.47 -11.22 -15.67
C ASN A 654 16.89 -12.64 -15.42
N ASP A 655 17.49 -13.46 -14.57
CA ASP A 655 17.16 -14.90 -14.52
C ASP A 655 15.68 -15.22 -14.21
N THR A 656 14.97 -14.37 -13.48
CA THR A 656 13.65 -14.77 -12.95
C THR A 656 12.62 -14.94 -14.07
N THR A 657 12.53 -14.02 -15.02
CA THR A 657 11.57 -14.13 -16.13
C THR A 657 11.92 -15.29 -17.05
N SER A 658 13.20 -15.44 -17.43
CA SER A 658 13.67 -16.54 -18.28
C SER A 658 13.45 -17.91 -17.65
N ILE A 659 13.78 -18.08 -16.37
CA ILE A 659 13.53 -19.33 -15.64
C ILE A 659 12.03 -19.63 -15.62
N HIS A 660 11.18 -18.63 -15.40
CA HIS A 660 9.74 -18.86 -15.38
C HIS A 660 9.23 -19.37 -16.73
N ILE A 661 9.62 -18.70 -17.82
CA ILE A 661 9.23 -19.09 -19.18
C ILE A 661 9.77 -20.47 -19.54
N ALA A 662 11.02 -20.76 -19.19
CA ALA A 662 11.59 -22.10 -19.36
C ALA A 662 10.75 -23.14 -18.61
N ASN A 663 10.35 -22.86 -17.37
CA ASN A 663 9.51 -23.77 -16.59
C ASN A 663 8.09 -23.93 -17.18
N ILE A 664 7.54 -22.91 -17.85
CA ILE A 664 6.27 -23.03 -18.60
C ILE A 664 6.43 -24.08 -19.69
N PHE A 665 7.49 -23.96 -20.50
CA PHE A 665 7.74 -24.91 -21.58
C PHE A 665 8.10 -26.31 -21.08
N PHE A 666 8.84 -26.42 -19.97
CA PHE A 666 9.09 -27.69 -19.30
C PHE A 666 7.79 -28.39 -18.92
N ALA A 667 6.84 -27.64 -18.33
CA ALA A 667 5.54 -28.16 -17.94
C ALA A 667 4.72 -28.55 -19.17
N LEU A 668 4.56 -27.65 -20.15
CA LEU A 668 3.74 -27.91 -21.34
C LEU A 668 4.23 -29.08 -22.18
N ALA A 669 5.55 -29.23 -22.35
CA ALA A 669 6.14 -30.36 -23.08
C ALA A 669 5.76 -31.72 -22.47
N ARG A 670 5.56 -31.77 -21.15
CA ARG A 670 5.17 -33.00 -20.42
C ARG A 670 3.66 -33.15 -20.25
N HIS A 671 2.87 -32.17 -20.68
CA HIS A 671 1.41 -32.18 -20.57
C HIS A 671 0.79 -31.83 -21.93
N PRO A 672 0.80 -32.75 -22.92
CA PRO A 672 0.31 -32.48 -24.27
C PRO A 672 -1.14 -32.00 -24.32
N HIS A 673 -1.99 -32.44 -23.38
CA HIS A 673 -3.38 -31.96 -23.27
C HIS A 673 -3.45 -30.46 -22.98
N ALA A 674 -2.57 -29.94 -22.12
CA ALA A 674 -2.52 -28.52 -21.76
C ALA A 674 -1.96 -27.71 -22.93
N TRP A 675 -0.96 -28.22 -23.65
CA TRP A 675 -0.50 -27.62 -24.90
C TRP A 675 -1.63 -27.51 -25.94
N ALA A 676 -2.40 -28.58 -26.13
CA ALA A 676 -3.51 -28.59 -27.08
C ALA A 676 -4.59 -27.54 -26.74
N LYS A 677 -4.93 -27.37 -25.46
CA LYS A 677 -5.89 -26.36 -25.00
C LYS A 677 -5.34 -24.93 -25.14
N CYS A 678 -4.09 -24.68 -24.76
CA CYS A 678 -3.39 -23.42 -25.05
C CYS A 678 -3.44 -23.10 -26.55
N ARG A 679 -3.13 -24.09 -27.39
CA ARG A 679 -3.13 -23.94 -28.84
C ARG A 679 -4.51 -23.63 -29.40
N ALA A 680 -5.56 -24.31 -28.93
CA ALA A 680 -6.93 -24.00 -29.33
C ALA A 680 -7.32 -22.56 -28.97
N GLU A 681 -7.03 -22.10 -27.75
CA GLU A 681 -7.33 -20.74 -27.30
C GLU A 681 -6.56 -19.68 -28.12
N VAL A 682 -5.27 -19.90 -28.35
CA VAL A 682 -4.42 -18.94 -29.07
C VAL A 682 -4.73 -18.90 -30.56
N LEU A 683 -4.97 -20.03 -31.21
CA LEU A 683 -5.30 -20.05 -32.64
C LEU A 683 -6.68 -19.43 -32.93
N ALA A 684 -7.59 -19.44 -31.96
CA ALA A 684 -8.87 -18.75 -32.06
C ALA A 684 -8.74 -17.22 -32.20
N LEU A 685 -7.57 -16.64 -31.88
CA LEU A 685 -7.28 -15.22 -32.12
C LEU A 685 -7.12 -14.87 -33.61
N GLY A 686 -6.83 -15.86 -34.46
CA GLY A 686 -6.53 -15.63 -35.88
C GLY A 686 -5.37 -14.65 -36.07
N SER A 687 -5.61 -13.59 -36.86
CA SER A 687 -4.64 -12.53 -37.17
C SER A 687 -4.73 -11.31 -36.24
N ALA A 688 -5.47 -11.39 -35.13
CA ALA A 688 -5.60 -10.25 -34.21
C ALA A 688 -4.22 -9.80 -33.66
N PRO A 689 -3.98 -8.49 -33.53
CA PRO A 689 -2.73 -7.99 -32.96
C PRO A 689 -2.61 -8.41 -31.49
N LEU A 690 -1.42 -8.81 -31.06
CA LEU A 690 -1.18 -9.18 -29.66
C LEU A 690 -1.05 -7.93 -28.79
N THR A 691 -2.18 -7.39 -28.32
CA THR A 691 -2.20 -6.29 -27.36
C THR A 691 -2.13 -6.80 -25.93
N PHE A 692 -1.76 -5.92 -24.99
CA PHE A 692 -1.76 -6.22 -23.56
C PHE A 692 -3.11 -6.75 -23.07
N GLU A 693 -4.22 -6.17 -23.55
CA GLU A 693 -5.58 -6.59 -23.19
C GLU A 693 -5.90 -8.00 -23.69
N ILE A 694 -5.48 -8.34 -24.91
CA ILE A 694 -5.68 -9.67 -25.47
C ILE A 694 -4.90 -10.71 -24.67
N LEU A 695 -3.61 -10.48 -24.43
CA LEU A 695 -2.77 -11.41 -23.64
C LEU A 695 -3.34 -11.65 -22.25
N ARG A 696 -3.85 -10.60 -21.60
CA ARG A 696 -4.49 -10.68 -20.29
C ARG A 696 -5.86 -11.38 -20.32
N GLY A 697 -6.52 -11.40 -21.48
CA GLY A 697 -7.82 -12.04 -21.71
C GLY A 697 -7.75 -13.54 -22.01
N LEU A 698 -6.57 -14.07 -22.38
CA LEU A 698 -6.36 -15.49 -22.67
C LEU A 698 -6.40 -16.31 -21.38
N LYS A 699 -7.56 -16.86 -21.04
CA LYS A 699 -7.81 -17.52 -19.76
C LYS A 699 -6.89 -18.72 -19.56
N TYR A 700 -6.84 -19.63 -20.52
CA TYR A 700 -6.11 -20.88 -20.38
C TYR A 700 -4.59 -20.67 -20.41
N VAL A 701 -4.10 -19.75 -21.25
CA VAL A 701 -2.70 -19.27 -21.22
C VAL A 701 -2.33 -18.75 -19.82
N ASN A 702 -3.16 -17.89 -19.24
CA ASN A 702 -2.93 -17.36 -17.89
C ASN A 702 -3.03 -18.44 -16.80
N TRP A 703 -3.89 -19.46 -16.98
CA TRP A 703 -3.94 -20.62 -16.08
C TRP A 703 -2.66 -21.43 -16.11
N VAL A 704 -2.09 -21.66 -17.29
CA VAL A 704 -0.79 -22.33 -17.45
C VAL A 704 0.34 -21.55 -16.78
N ILE A 705 0.38 -20.23 -16.98
CA ILE A 705 1.40 -19.35 -16.36
C ILE A 705 1.30 -19.41 -14.83
N ASN A 706 0.07 -19.34 -14.29
CA ASN A 706 -0.16 -19.38 -12.84
C ASN A 706 0.11 -20.77 -12.25
N GLU A 707 -0.28 -21.85 -12.94
CA GLU A 707 0.00 -23.21 -12.51
C GLU A 707 1.51 -23.52 -12.51
N THR A 708 2.23 -22.99 -13.51
CA THR A 708 3.69 -23.04 -13.51
C THR A 708 4.28 -22.25 -12.36
N HIS A 709 3.77 -21.06 -12.03
CA HIS A 709 4.23 -20.31 -10.84
C HIS A 709 3.97 -21.08 -9.54
N ARG A 710 2.84 -21.78 -9.44
CA ARG A 710 2.44 -22.54 -8.27
C ARG A 710 3.39 -23.73 -8.04
N LEU A 711 3.70 -24.47 -9.11
CA LEU A 711 4.57 -25.64 -9.02
C LEU A 711 6.06 -25.28 -9.11
N TYR A 712 6.45 -24.33 -9.93
CA TYR A 712 7.85 -23.97 -10.13
C TYR A 712 8.08 -22.49 -9.78
N PRO A 713 7.85 -22.08 -8.51
CA PRO A 713 7.91 -20.68 -8.12
C PRO A 713 9.35 -20.17 -8.15
N ASN A 714 9.59 -19.03 -8.81
CA ASN A 714 10.88 -18.34 -8.72
C ASN A 714 11.19 -17.88 -7.28
N GLY A 715 10.17 -17.44 -6.56
CA GLY A 715 10.30 -17.04 -5.16
C GLY A 715 9.86 -18.15 -4.22
N ILE A 716 10.79 -18.91 -3.65
CA ILE A 716 10.47 -20.00 -2.68
C ILE A 716 10.01 -19.45 -1.33
N GLN A 717 10.74 -18.48 -0.77
CA GLN A 717 10.49 -17.95 0.57
C GLN A 717 10.34 -16.43 0.54
N MET A 718 9.49 -15.92 1.42
CA MET A 718 9.50 -14.52 1.81
C MET A 718 10.23 -14.39 3.14
N VAL A 719 11.40 -13.76 3.12
CA VAL A 719 12.23 -13.55 4.31
C VAL A 719 12.10 -12.11 4.77
N ARG A 720 11.86 -11.89 6.07
CA ARG A 720 11.87 -10.57 6.70
C ARG A 720 12.51 -10.66 8.08
N ILE A 721 13.12 -9.57 8.52
CA ILE A 721 13.54 -9.40 9.91
C ILE A 721 12.49 -8.56 10.65
N CYS A 722 12.16 -8.97 11.87
CA CYS A 722 11.31 -8.21 12.77
C CYS A 722 12.09 -6.99 13.28
N THR A 723 11.63 -5.78 13.00
CA THR A 723 12.29 -4.53 13.42
C THR A 723 11.79 -4.02 14.76
N LYS A 724 10.62 -4.50 15.20
CA LYS A 724 9.97 -4.16 16.47
C LYS A 724 9.17 -5.36 16.97
N ASP A 725 9.25 -5.64 18.27
CA ASP A 725 8.47 -6.69 18.95
C ASP A 725 6.99 -6.67 18.50
N THR A 726 6.51 -7.80 17.98
CA THR A 726 5.16 -7.93 17.41
C THR A 726 4.63 -9.36 17.59
N THR A 727 3.49 -9.65 16.95
CA THR A 727 2.88 -10.97 16.90
C THR A 727 2.61 -11.40 15.46
N LEU A 728 2.52 -12.70 15.24
CA LEU A 728 1.89 -13.26 14.04
C LEU A 728 0.67 -14.09 14.44
N PRO A 729 -0.38 -14.12 13.60
CA PRO A 729 -1.70 -14.58 14.00
C PRO A 729 -1.79 -16.06 14.39
N VAL A 730 -0.94 -16.92 13.81
CA VAL A 730 -1.01 -18.38 14.01
C VAL A 730 0.39 -19.01 14.12
N GLY A 731 0.45 -20.26 14.56
CA GLY A 731 1.65 -21.07 14.72
C GLY A 731 2.02 -21.40 16.17
N GLY A 732 1.23 -20.91 17.14
CA GLY A 732 1.49 -21.07 18.57
C GLY A 732 0.53 -22.05 19.24
N GLY A 733 1.00 -22.67 20.32
CA GLY A 733 0.20 -23.61 21.11
C GLY A 733 0.18 -25.03 20.54
N PRO A 734 -0.44 -26.00 21.24
CA PRO A 734 -0.42 -27.41 20.85
C PRO A 734 -1.05 -27.70 19.48
N ASP A 735 -2.05 -26.92 19.08
CA ASP A 735 -2.78 -27.04 17.81
C ASP A 735 -2.28 -26.06 16.73
N GLY A 736 -1.29 -25.21 17.06
CA GLY A 736 -0.76 -24.20 16.16
C GLY A 736 -1.71 -23.04 15.83
N LYS A 737 -2.86 -22.90 16.52
CA LYS A 737 -3.86 -21.88 16.19
C LYS A 737 -3.72 -20.58 16.99
N LYS A 738 -2.93 -20.57 18.06
CA LYS A 738 -2.69 -19.36 18.85
C LYS A 738 -1.69 -18.43 18.16
N PRO A 739 -1.75 -17.11 18.43
CA PRO A 739 -0.75 -16.19 17.95
C PRO A 739 0.65 -16.53 18.50
N ILE A 740 1.68 -16.11 17.77
CA ILE A 740 3.07 -16.29 18.15
C ILE A 740 3.73 -14.94 18.42
N TYR A 741 4.62 -14.91 19.42
CA TYR A 741 5.38 -13.72 19.75
C TYR A 741 6.70 -13.68 18.95
N ILE A 742 6.90 -12.58 18.23
CA ILE A 742 8.07 -12.32 17.39
C ILE A 742 8.88 -11.19 18.02
N GLN A 743 10.12 -11.47 18.38
CA GLN A 743 11.02 -10.47 18.96
C GLN A 743 11.67 -9.64 17.85
N LYS A 744 12.01 -8.39 18.16
CA LYS A 744 12.93 -7.60 17.36
C LYS A 744 14.21 -8.41 17.12
N GLY A 745 14.60 -8.51 15.85
CA GLY A 745 15.75 -9.29 15.40
C GLY A 745 15.41 -10.71 14.92
N ASP A 746 14.23 -11.25 15.23
CA ASP A 746 13.80 -12.55 14.70
C ASP A 746 13.67 -12.49 13.17
N ILE A 747 14.15 -13.54 12.50
CA ILE A 747 14.05 -13.67 11.05
C ILE A 747 12.90 -14.62 10.73
N VAL A 748 11.91 -14.15 9.96
CA VAL A 748 10.73 -14.92 9.60
C VAL A 748 10.76 -15.29 8.12
N HIS A 749 10.69 -16.60 7.85
CA HIS A 749 10.63 -17.23 6.54
C HIS A 749 9.22 -17.75 6.28
N CYS A 750 8.47 -17.09 5.40
CA CYS A 750 7.20 -17.63 4.90
C CYS A 750 7.45 -18.43 3.62
N ASN A 751 7.22 -19.75 3.66
CA ASN A 751 7.51 -20.69 2.58
C ASN A 751 6.34 -20.78 1.59
N ARG A 752 6.46 -20.09 0.45
CA ARG A 752 5.47 -20.10 -0.63
C ARG A 752 5.44 -21.45 -1.35
N TYR A 753 6.59 -22.11 -1.52
CA TYR A 753 6.65 -23.41 -2.21
C TYR A 753 5.74 -24.45 -1.53
N LEU A 754 5.74 -24.49 -0.20
CA LEU A 754 4.83 -25.36 0.56
C LEU A 754 3.38 -24.86 0.54
N MET A 755 3.17 -23.56 0.73
CA MET A 755 1.82 -22.95 0.71
C MET A 755 1.09 -23.15 -0.63
N HIS A 756 1.82 -23.09 -1.75
CA HIS A 756 1.30 -23.30 -3.11
C HIS A 756 0.99 -24.77 -3.42
N ARG A 757 1.33 -25.68 -2.49
CA ARG A 757 1.14 -27.13 -2.60
C ARG A 757 0.38 -27.73 -1.42
N ASP A 758 -0.15 -26.88 -0.55
CA ASP A 758 -0.89 -27.31 0.62
C ASP A 758 -2.17 -28.05 0.19
N PRO A 759 -2.32 -29.35 0.47
CA PRO A 759 -3.50 -30.12 0.07
C PRO A 759 -4.81 -29.55 0.65
N ASP A 760 -4.75 -28.88 1.80
CA ASP A 760 -5.90 -28.20 2.40
C ASP A 760 -6.45 -27.09 1.51
N THR A 761 -5.60 -26.53 0.65
CA THR A 761 -5.97 -25.47 -0.32
C THR A 761 -6.18 -26.03 -1.72
N TRP A 762 -5.27 -26.90 -2.16
CA TRP A 762 -5.12 -27.26 -3.57
C TRP A 762 -5.66 -28.66 -3.89
N GLY A 763 -6.16 -29.38 -2.88
CA GLY A 763 -6.70 -30.73 -3.02
C GLY A 763 -5.63 -31.83 -2.99
N PRO A 764 -6.05 -33.11 -3.08
CA PRO A 764 -5.12 -34.25 -3.07
C PRO A 764 -4.18 -34.27 -4.29
N ASP A 765 -4.57 -33.59 -5.38
CA ASP A 765 -3.78 -33.45 -6.61
C ASP A 765 -2.84 -32.22 -6.59
N ALA A 766 -2.53 -31.66 -5.41
CA ALA A 766 -1.77 -30.42 -5.27
C ALA A 766 -0.38 -30.45 -5.93
N GLU A 767 0.23 -31.62 -6.11
CA GLU A 767 1.55 -31.73 -6.78
C GLU A 767 1.43 -31.87 -8.31
N ASN A 768 0.22 -32.10 -8.84
CA ASN A 768 -0.01 -32.31 -10.27
C ASN A 768 -0.16 -30.98 -11.00
N PHE A 769 0.45 -30.87 -12.18
CA PHE A 769 0.27 -29.72 -13.07
C PHE A 769 -1.10 -29.83 -13.76
N ARG A 770 -2.05 -29.00 -13.31
CA ARG A 770 -3.43 -29.00 -13.82
C ARG A 770 -3.94 -27.56 -13.94
N PRO A 771 -3.75 -26.89 -15.09
CA PRO A 771 -4.24 -25.53 -15.33
C PRO A 771 -5.77 -25.37 -15.14
N GLU A 772 -6.56 -26.42 -15.32
CA GLU A 772 -8.02 -26.37 -15.18
C GLU A 772 -8.46 -26.08 -13.74
N ARG A 773 -7.60 -26.28 -12.73
CA ARG A 773 -7.95 -25.97 -11.34
C ARG A 773 -8.29 -24.49 -11.12
N TRP A 774 -7.80 -23.62 -12.00
CA TRP A 774 -8.01 -22.18 -11.95
C TRP A 774 -9.40 -21.75 -12.43
N GLU A 775 -10.17 -22.66 -13.03
CA GLU A 775 -11.57 -22.43 -13.38
C GLU A 775 -12.41 -22.19 -12.11
N ASP A 776 -12.28 -23.11 -11.15
CA ASP A 776 -13.09 -23.16 -9.93
C ASP A 776 -12.44 -22.45 -8.74
N ILE A 777 -11.10 -22.51 -8.65
CA ILE A 777 -10.39 -22.02 -7.46
C ILE A 777 -10.13 -20.51 -7.59
N ARG A 778 -10.46 -19.77 -6.53
CA ARG A 778 -10.03 -18.38 -6.32
C ARG A 778 -9.13 -18.33 -5.08
N PRO A 779 -7.81 -18.47 -5.24
CA PRO A 779 -6.92 -18.79 -4.12
C PRO A 779 -6.63 -17.61 -3.17
N LEU A 780 -6.92 -16.36 -3.56
CA LEU A 780 -6.63 -15.16 -2.76
C LEU A 780 -5.17 -15.19 -2.26
N TRP A 781 -4.94 -15.00 -0.95
CA TRP A 781 -3.61 -15.01 -0.31
C TRP A 781 -2.89 -16.36 -0.37
N ARG A 782 -3.59 -17.43 -0.76
CA ARG A 782 -3.01 -18.77 -0.91
C ARG A 782 -2.18 -18.91 -2.18
N PHE A 783 -2.27 -17.94 -3.09
CA PHE A 783 -1.42 -17.83 -4.27
C PHE A 783 -0.93 -16.39 -4.48
N VAL A 784 0.30 -16.13 -4.03
CA VAL A 784 0.96 -14.83 -4.14
C VAL A 784 2.35 -14.97 -4.77
N PRO A 785 2.44 -15.31 -6.09
CA PRO A 785 3.72 -15.56 -6.77
C PRO A 785 4.68 -14.37 -6.74
N PHE A 786 4.12 -13.16 -6.68
CA PHE A 786 4.86 -11.89 -6.65
C PHE A 786 4.88 -11.24 -5.25
N GLY A 787 4.43 -11.95 -4.22
CA GLY A 787 4.13 -11.37 -2.91
C GLY A 787 2.81 -10.59 -2.90
N GLY A 788 2.59 -9.80 -1.85
CA GLY A 788 1.37 -9.00 -1.68
C GLY A 788 1.59 -7.79 -0.77
N GLY A 789 0.59 -6.93 -0.69
CA GLY A 789 0.63 -5.70 0.11
C GLY A 789 1.53 -4.60 -0.49
N PRO A 790 1.94 -3.60 0.30
CA PRO A 790 2.66 -2.41 -0.19
C PRO A 790 4.03 -2.69 -0.82
N ARG A 791 4.58 -3.90 -0.64
CA ARG A 791 5.88 -4.33 -1.16
C ARG A 791 5.78 -5.49 -2.15
N ILE A 792 4.67 -5.58 -2.89
CA ILE A 792 4.50 -6.52 -4.01
C ILE A 792 5.56 -6.24 -5.10
N CYS A 793 5.97 -7.28 -5.84
CA CYS A 793 6.92 -7.13 -6.94
C CYS A 793 6.45 -6.04 -7.93
N PRO A 794 7.27 -5.00 -8.19
CA PRO A 794 6.90 -3.95 -9.14
C PRO A 794 6.78 -4.48 -10.58
N ALA A 795 7.58 -5.49 -10.94
CA ALA A 795 7.60 -6.09 -12.27
C ALA A 795 6.51 -7.15 -12.54
N HIS A 796 5.55 -7.38 -11.62
CA HIS A 796 4.57 -8.48 -11.77
C HIS A 796 3.77 -8.44 -13.09
N ILE A 797 3.41 -7.24 -13.56
CA ILE A 797 2.68 -7.06 -14.82
C ILE A 797 3.59 -7.39 -16.00
N LEU A 798 4.82 -6.87 -15.98
CA LEU A 798 5.80 -7.06 -17.03
C LEU A 798 6.06 -8.55 -17.24
N VAL A 799 6.39 -9.27 -16.16
CA VAL A 799 6.69 -10.71 -16.20
C VAL A 799 5.51 -11.52 -16.76
N ALA A 800 4.28 -11.23 -16.30
CA ALA A 800 3.09 -11.92 -16.79
C ALA A 800 2.84 -11.65 -18.28
N THR A 801 3.09 -10.43 -18.73
CA THR A 801 2.92 -10.00 -20.13
C THR A 801 3.96 -10.65 -21.03
N GLU A 802 5.23 -10.60 -20.64
CA GLU A 802 6.34 -11.23 -21.38
C GLU A 802 6.14 -12.74 -21.51
N ALA A 803 5.80 -13.41 -20.40
CA ALA A 803 5.53 -14.85 -20.41
C ALA A 803 4.35 -15.22 -21.30
N SER A 804 3.26 -14.44 -21.24
CA SER A 804 2.10 -14.63 -22.12
C SER A 804 2.46 -14.42 -23.57
N TYR A 805 3.16 -13.32 -23.89
CA TYR A 805 3.54 -13.00 -25.26
C TYR A 805 4.44 -14.07 -25.87
N VAL A 806 5.50 -14.49 -25.16
CA VAL A 806 6.41 -15.54 -25.64
C VAL A 806 5.66 -16.85 -25.84
N LEU A 807 4.84 -17.27 -24.88
CA LEU A 807 4.05 -18.50 -25.01
C LEU A 807 3.10 -18.43 -26.22
N VAL A 808 2.37 -17.33 -26.39
CA VAL A 808 1.46 -17.13 -27.52
C VAL A 808 2.19 -17.19 -28.86
N ARG A 809 3.35 -16.54 -29.00
CA ARG A 809 4.14 -16.57 -30.23
C ARG A 809 4.66 -17.96 -30.57
N PHE A 810 5.10 -18.72 -29.56
CA PHE A 810 5.50 -20.12 -29.75
C PHE A 810 4.32 -20.99 -30.16
N VAL A 811 3.17 -20.83 -29.51
CA VAL A 811 1.95 -21.54 -29.83
C VAL A 811 1.46 -21.20 -31.24
N GLN A 812 1.57 -19.95 -31.70
CA GLN A 812 1.22 -19.60 -33.09
C GLN A 812 2.16 -20.28 -34.10
N ARG A 813 3.46 -20.36 -33.79
CA ARG A 813 4.49 -20.87 -34.71
C ARG A 813 4.56 -22.40 -34.78
N PHE A 814 4.48 -23.08 -33.64
CA PHE A 814 4.76 -24.52 -33.53
C PHE A 814 3.51 -25.31 -33.20
N LYS A 815 3.29 -26.40 -33.93
CA LYS A 815 2.15 -27.29 -33.77
C LYS A 815 2.34 -28.26 -32.62
N TYR A 816 3.55 -28.82 -32.50
CA TYR A 816 3.87 -29.80 -31.48
C TYR A 816 4.99 -29.32 -30.57
N ILE A 817 4.91 -29.77 -29.31
CA ILE A 817 5.95 -29.67 -28.31
C ILE A 817 6.11 -31.05 -27.65
N GLU A 818 7.34 -31.47 -27.43
CA GLU A 818 7.64 -32.74 -26.75
C GLU A 818 8.87 -32.60 -25.84
N PRO A 819 8.99 -33.39 -24.77
CA PRO A 819 10.15 -33.35 -23.90
C PRO A 819 11.31 -34.12 -24.56
N ARG A 820 12.51 -33.55 -24.55
CA ARG A 820 13.75 -34.21 -25.05
C ARG A 820 14.65 -34.72 -23.93
N ASP A 821 14.10 -34.77 -22.73
CA ASP A 821 14.70 -35.35 -21.52
C ASP A 821 13.55 -35.90 -20.67
N GLU A 822 13.67 -37.13 -20.18
CA GLU A 822 12.68 -37.79 -19.32
C GLU A 822 12.91 -37.49 -17.83
N LYS A 823 14.06 -36.90 -17.47
CA LYS A 823 14.39 -36.62 -16.08
C LYS A 823 13.33 -35.72 -15.42
N PRO A 824 13.00 -35.96 -14.14
CA PRO A 824 12.11 -35.11 -13.38
C PRO A 824 12.74 -33.73 -13.16
N TYR A 825 11.91 -32.78 -12.73
CA TYR A 825 12.41 -31.45 -12.35
C TYR A 825 13.27 -31.54 -11.09
N THR A 826 14.57 -31.26 -11.22
CA THR A 826 15.48 -31.18 -10.08
C THR A 826 15.94 -29.74 -9.92
N ALA A 827 15.53 -29.11 -8.82
CA ALA A 827 15.78 -27.70 -8.57
C ALA A 827 17.25 -27.46 -8.14
N VAL A 828 17.98 -26.69 -8.94
CA VAL A 828 19.21 -26.03 -8.50
C VAL A 828 18.88 -24.61 -8.09
N MET A 829 19.26 -24.23 -6.87
CA MET A 829 18.94 -22.90 -6.34
C MET A 829 19.91 -21.86 -6.91
N ARG A 830 19.42 -20.99 -7.79
CA ARG A 830 20.06 -19.72 -8.16
C ARG A 830 19.49 -18.60 -7.27
N ILE A 831 19.00 -17.52 -7.88
CA ILE A 831 18.04 -16.57 -7.27
C ILE A 831 16.73 -17.29 -6.94
N GLY A 832 16.21 -17.99 -7.94
CA GLY A 832 15.10 -18.92 -7.85
C GLY A 832 15.54 -20.32 -8.29
N PRO A 833 14.67 -21.33 -8.13
CA PRO A 833 14.96 -22.66 -8.62
C PRO A 833 14.95 -22.69 -10.14
N SER A 834 16.02 -23.18 -10.76
CA SER A 834 15.99 -23.63 -12.16
C SER A 834 16.17 -25.14 -12.23
N ASN A 835 15.83 -25.76 -13.36
CA ASN A 835 16.10 -27.18 -13.55
C ASN A 835 17.59 -27.41 -13.79
N VAL A 836 18.22 -28.32 -13.03
CA VAL A 836 19.66 -28.65 -13.15
C VAL A 836 20.03 -29.14 -14.56
N ASN A 837 19.10 -29.79 -15.26
CA ASN A 837 19.30 -30.30 -16.62
C ASN A 837 18.94 -29.28 -17.72
N GLY A 838 18.50 -28.07 -17.33
CA GLY A 838 17.86 -27.12 -18.23
C GLY A 838 16.48 -27.59 -18.70
N VAL A 839 15.97 -26.98 -19.77
CA VAL A 839 14.69 -27.34 -20.39
C VAL A 839 14.94 -27.73 -21.83
N LYS A 840 14.93 -29.04 -22.09
CA LYS A 840 15.14 -29.61 -23.42
C LYS A 840 13.80 -30.02 -24.02
N ILE A 841 13.41 -29.36 -25.10
CA ILE A 841 12.15 -29.60 -25.79
C ILE A 841 12.38 -29.73 -27.29
N GLY A 842 11.56 -30.55 -27.95
CA GLY A 842 11.41 -30.59 -29.39
C GLY A 842 10.22 -29.74 -29.80
N LEU A 843 10.35 -29.00 -30.90
CA LEU A 843 9.30 -28.18 -31.48
C LEU A 843 9.18 -28.53 -32.96
N ALA A 844 7.96 -28.73 -33.45
CA ALA A 844 7.69 -29.04 -34.85
C ALA A 844 6.51 -28.23 -35.37
N THR A 845 6.55 -27.86 -36.65
CA THR A 845 5.52 -27.06 -37.32
C THR A 845 4.47 -27.93 -38.00
N ASP A 846 4.83 -29.15 -38.40
CA ASP A 846 4.02 -30.04 -39.23
C ASP A 846 3.84 -31.45 -38.66
#